data_AF-A0A9J5X6F4-F1
#
_entry.id   AF-A0A9J5X6F4-F1
#
_cell.length_a   1.000
_cell.length_b   1.000
_cell.length_c   1.000
_cell.angle_alpha   90.00
_cell.angle_beta   90.00
_cell.angle_gamma   90.00
#
_symmetry.space_group_name_H-M   'P 1'
#
loop_
_entity.id
_entity.type
_entity.pdbx_description
1 polymer ?
#
loop_
_entity_poly.entity_id
_entity_poly.type
_entity_poly.pdbx_seq_one_letter_code
_entity_poly.pdbx_strand_id
1 'polypeptide(L)'
;MKRPFLVNELEPQYLLHDWRKVYECLAMFGIPVPRYGCVHREVPFWHLDYFVEEVNFVEVMGTAFGNLVEKPTVDGWEDQSLICFYVADATPLYLHEVVISHYTKYQKPQNSSMAYLFDLKKHNQMNNEETYQVAIVIVPYLEQGHLNPLLNLSRILSSYKLPVFFLGTSTSNRQAKFRLSGWDILDFPTIRFHDLAPVLPDSCSSVSAAVMEKIGSFFTSILLLREPIWEFLQEVSSTYRRTVVINDSGMSWVVQDAVSIPNTECYCFHTISVFTALAFTCETTKKLLPSPVAEIIAELPPRENTFDSETIEYIKMQRESRNFYSVGLHNSCKEIEGVFIDLLEEQRENKQWAIGPLNPVKISKKKSSEQTHECFSWLDKQDLNSVIYVSFGSTTTLSKEQINELAFGLEQSEQKFIWVLRGADKKGGDNIENVKRGSNFDLPEGFEERIKDKGVGFIEKNWAPQLEILAHGSTGGFMSHCGWNSCIESISMGVPMAAWPIHSDQPRNTVLITKVLKIGIIVRDWENRDELVSAAKIENAVRNLMGSAEGEELRRRVTELSSAVNKSVMNGASRKEMDSFFSHKSAKKLCSSMAKLTNHEVAIVMVPLPAQGHLNQLLHLSRLISAYHLPLHFAGTTVHLRQAKNRIHGWNPLSTSTVKFHEFPIPNYETPPPNPNSTTKFPSQLMPSFHATSHLRHPITSLLQELSRNYRRVIVIYDSLIAWVLQDAPSISNVECYSFRSVSAFSIYSWDKSSVTPEFTEYMRVQFEFREIVNSGNLYNSCYEIEGLYLDWLAKEKSSRNKQWAIGPLNPVKRYDKNNSLISHKCMNWLDEQEPNSVIFVSFGTTTTFSDEQIKELAIGLEKSEQKFIWVLREADKGDIFTGESREVELPEGYEERVGKRGLIVRDWAPQLEILGHESTGGFMSHCGWNSCMESISMGVPILAWPMHSDQPRNAVLDWAKRDELVSSVAVGECVKRLMESAEGDEMRKRVMELSKSVVDGGGSGREMASFIAHITR
;
A
#
# COMPACT_ATOMS: atom_id res chain seq x y z
N MET A 1 0.72 -50.81 4.34
CA MET A 1 2.17 -50.60 4.15
C MET A 1 2.40 -49.70 2.94
N LYS A 2 2.70 -48.43 3.16
CA LYS A 2 3.32 -47.50 2.19
C LYS A 2 4.44 -46.77 2.93
N ARG A 3 5.58 -46.58 2.26
CA ARG A 3 6.86 -46.08 2.78
C ARG A 3 6.76 -44.63 3.29
N PRO A 4 7.62 -44.21 4.25
CA PRO A 4 7.72 -42.81 4.70
C PRO A 4 8.57 -41.95 3.75
N PHE A 5 8.19 -40.68 3.59
CA PHE A 5 8.92 -39.65 2.81
C PHE A 5 9.93 -38.89 3.68
N LEU A 6 11.03 -38.44 3.07
CA LEU A 6 12.14 -37.70 3.69
C LEU A 6 11.78 -36.23 4.02
N VAL A 7 12.49 -35.65 4.98
CA VAL A 7 12.41 -34.25 5.51
C VAL A 7 12.90 -33.20 4.50
N ASN A 8 12.49 -33.28 3.23
CA ASN A 8 12.80 -32.28 2.19
C ASN A 8 11.53 -31.64 1.60
N GLU A 9 10.38 -31.74 2.27
CA GLU A 9 9.08 -31.24 1.78
C GLU A 9 8.34 -30.34 2.79
N LEU A 10 9.06 -29.48 3.50
CA LEU A 10 8.47 -28.32 4.19
C LEU A 10 8.62 -27.06 3.32
N GLU A 11 7.58 -26.22 3.31
CA GLU A 11 7.51 -25.02 2.47
C GLU A 11 8.62 -23.98 2.77
N PRO A 12 9.09 -23.22 1.77
CA PRO A 12 10.29 -22.36 1.87
C PRO A 12 10.15 -21.08 2.72
N GLN A 13 8.99 -20.82 3.32
CA GLN A 13 8.64 -19.52 3.88
C GLN A 13 9.24 -19.20 5.27
N TYR A 14 10.11 -20.07 5.79
CA TYR A 14 10.77 -19.86 7.09
C TYR A 14 12.30 -19.99 7.08
N LEU A 15 13.00 -19.84 5.93
CA LEU A 15 14.46 -20.05 5.88
C LEU A 15 15.26 -18.87 5.32
N LEU A 16 16.18 -18.38 6.16
CA LEU A 16 17.30 -17.50 5.82
C LEU A 16 18.08 -18.05 4.60
N HIS A 17 18.54 -17.15 3.74
CA HIS A 17 19.18 -17.42 2.46
C HIS A 17 20.35 -18.43 2.52
N ASP A 18 20.29 -19.41 1.61
CA ASP A 18 21.38 -20.24 1.04
C ASP A 18 22.02 -21.35 1.91
N TRP A 19 21.21 -22.31 2.37
CA TRP A 19 21.70 -23.52 3.04
C TRP A 19 22.46 -24.48 2.11
N ARG A 20 22.13 -24.57 0.82
CA ARG A 20 22.76 -25.54 -0.10
C ARG A 20 24.28 -25.36 -0.22
N LYS A 21 24.77 -24.11 -0.26
CA LYS A 21 26.23 -23.83 -0.24
C LYS A 21 26.90 -24.21 1.07
N VAL A 22 26.20 -24.10 2.20
CA VAL A 22 26.72 -24.48 3.52
C VAL A 22 26.85 -26.00 3.63
N TYR A 23 25.87 -26.75 3.13
CA TYR A 23 25.93 -28.22 3.09
C TYR A 23 26.99 -28.74 2.11
N GLU A 24 27.15 -28.11 0.94
CA GLU A 24 28.21 -28.45 -0.02
C GLU A 24 29.61 -28.13 0.54
N CYS A 25 29.78 -27.01 1.24
CA CYS A 25 31.05 -26.68 1.92
C CYS A 25 31.38 -27.65 3.07
N LEU A 26 30.43 -28.01 3.93
CA LEU A 26 30.68 -28.91 5.06
C LEU A 26 30.97 -30.35 4.63
N ALA A 27 30.31 -30.81 3.55
CA ALA A 27 30.58 -32.10 2.91
C ALA A 27 31.98 -32.14 2.26
N MET A 28 32.47 -31.02 1.72
CA MET A 28 33.83 -30.90 1.19
C MET A 28 34.94 -31.00 2.25
N PHE A 29 34.63 -30.76 3.54
CA PHE A 29 35.60 -30.82 4.65
C PHE A 29 35.42 -32.04 5.57
N GLY A 30 34.51 -32.98 5.24
CA GLY A 30 34.36 -34.24 5.97
C GLY A 30 33.76 -34.13 7.38
N ILE A 31 33.03 -33.04 7.67
CA ILE A 31 32.45 -32.77 9.00
C ILE A 31 31.01 -33.34 9.06
N PRO A 32 30.67 -34.23 10.00
CA PRO A 32 29.31 -34.75 10.14
C PRO A 32 28.34 -33.70 10.71
N VAL A 33 27.14 -33.62 10.13
CA VAL A 33 26.13 -32.58 10.41
C VAL A 33 25.26 -32.97 11.64
N PRO A 34 25.14 -32.13 12.69
CA PRO A 34 24.20 -32.37 13.79
C PRO A 34 22.76 -31.94 13.41
N ARG A 35 21.77 -32.70 13.90
CA ARG A 35 20.34 -32.36 13.79
C ARG A 35 19.92 -31.50 14.99
N TYR A 36 19.50 -30.26 14.76
CA TYR A 36 18.86 -29.40 15.77
C TYR A 36 17.49 -28.92 15.26
N GLY A 37 16.60 -28.57 16.19
CA GLY A 37 15.29 -27.96 15.90
C GLY A 37 15.14 -26.63 16.63
N CYS A 38 14.46 -25.65 16.01
CA CYS A 38 14.21 -24.33 16.59
C CYS A 38 12.74 -23.97 16.43
N VAL A 39 12.07 -23.49 17.49
CA VAL A 39 10.63 -23.16 17.48
C VAL A 39 10.39 -21.77 18.07
N HIS A 40 9.49 -21.01 17.43
CA HIS A 40 9.09 -19.67 17.85
C HIS A 40 7.91 -19.72 18.84
N ARG A 41 7.99 -18.98 19.95
CA ARG A 41 7.07 -19.12 21.10
C ARG A 41 5.64 -18.60 20.88
N GLU A 42 5.41 -17.79 19.85
CA GLU A 42 4.11 -17.13 19.59
C GLU A 42 3.17 -17.86 18.63
N VAL A 43 3.51 -19.08 18.19
CA VAL A 43 2.61 -19.90 17.35
C VAL A 43 1.74 -20.80 18.25
N PRO A 44 0.40 -20.78 18.18
CA PRO A 44 -0.46 -21.59 19.05
C PRO A 44 -0.52 -23.05 18.56
N PHE A 45 -0.16 -24.02 19.40
CA PHE A 45 0.01 -25.44 19.00
C PHE A 45 -1.09 -26.41 19.50
N TRP A 46 -2.33 -25.96 19.67
CA TRP A 46 -3.42 -26.80 20.20
C TRP A 46 -3.98 -27.85 19.21
N HIS A 47 -3.39 -28.03 18.02
CA HIS A 47 -3.91 -28.88 16.94
C HIS A 47 -2.91 -29.93 16.43
N LEU A 48 -1.76 -30.11 17.08
CA LEU A 48 -0.80 -31.15 16.74
C LEU A 48 -1.00 -32.35 17.68
N ASP A 49 -1.62 -33.43 17.19
CA ASP A 49 -1.87 -34.70 17.93
C ASP A 49 -0.59 -35.44 18.39
N TYR A 50 0.61 -34.86 18.19
CA TYR A 50 1.91 -35.51 18.38
C TYR A 50 2.93 -34.64 19.14
N PHE A 51 2.46 -33.66 19.92
CA PHE A 51 3.30 -32.80 20.76
C PHE A 51 2.94 -33.00 22.24
N VAL A 52 3.88 -33.52 23.03
CA VAL A 52 3.74 -33.67 24.49
C VAL A 52 4.94 -33.00 25.16
N GLU A 53 4.65 -31.99 25.99
CA GLU A 53 5.67 -31.29 26.79
C GLU A 53 5.72 -31.94 28.18
N GLU A 54 6.84 -32.58 28.52
CA GLU A 54 7.14 -33.05 29.87
C GLU A 54 8.34 -32.30 30.47
N VAL A 55 8.44 -32.28 31.79
CA VAL A 55 9.34 -31.42 32.59
C VAL A 55 10.82 -31.49 32.15
N ASN A 56 11.26 -32.59 31.53
CA ASN A 56 12.67 -32.84 31.21
C ASN A 56 12.95 -33.21 29.73
N PHE A 57 11.93 -33.32 28.87
CA PHE A 57 12.12 -33.61 27.43
C PHE A 57 10.87 -33.21 26.62
N VAL A 58 11.06 -32.99 25.32
CA VAL A 58 9.96 -32.79 24.36
C VAL A 58 9.94 -33.97 23.40
N GLU A 59 8.77 -34.56 23.18
CA GLU A 59 8.58 -35.62 22.19
C GLU A 59 7.92 -35.06 20.93
N VAL A 60 8.60 -35.20 19.78
CA VAL A 60 8.05 -34.82 18.48
C VAL A 60 8.11 -36.05 17.57
N MET A 61 6.96 -36.52 17.11
CA MET A 61 6.84 -37.71 16.24
C MET A 61 7.58 -38.96 16.78
N GLY A 62 7.45 -39.26 18.09
CA GLY A 62 8.05 -40.46 18.68
C GLY A 62 9.53 -40.35 19.03
N THR A 63 10.15 -39.18 18.87
CA THR A 63 11.56 -38.93 19.18
C THR A 63 11.68 -37.98 20.37
N ALA A 64 12.37 -38.41 21.42
CA ALA A 64 12.60 -37.62 22.62
C ALA A 64 13.82 -36.68 22.45
N PHE A 65 13.61 -35.39 22.69
CA PHE A 65 14.64 -34.36 22.69
C PHE A 65 14.93 -33.92 24.12
N GLY A 66 16.20 -33.94 24.53
CA GLY A 66 16.59 -33.51 25.88
C GLY A 66 16.34 -32.00 26.05
N ASN A 67 15.70 -31.61 27.14
CA ASN A 67 15.41 -30.21 27.44
C ASN A 67 16.67 -29.57 28.04
N LEU A 68 17.52 -28.95 27.21
CA LEU A 68 18.54 -28.03 27.68
C LEU A 68 18.15 -26.61 27.25
N VAL A 69 17.63 -25.86 28.21
CA VAL A 69 17.29 -24.45 28.04
C VAL A 69 18.57 -23.63 28.23
N GLU A 70 19.29 -23.35 27.16
CA GLU A 70 20.16 -22.18 27.14
C GLU A 70 19.73 -21.24 26.02
N LYS A 71 19.29 -20.05 26.46
CA LYS A 71 18.78 -18.98 25.60
C LYS A 71 19.96 -18.31 24.92
N PRO A 72 19.93 -18.06 23.60
CA PRO A 72 20.97 -17.26 22.97
C PRO A 72 20.95 -15.85 23.57
N THR A 73 22.11 -15.41 24.07
CA THR A 73 22.34 -14.04 24.55
C THR A 73 23.15 -13.28 23.50
N VAL A 74 22.68 -12.09 23.17
CA VAL A 74 23.37 -11.13 22.27
C VAL A 74 23.60 -9.87 23.09
N ASP A 75 24.86 -9.44 23.20
CA ASP A 75 25.28 -8.23 23.93
C ASP A 75 24.71 -8.12 25.36
N GLY A 76 24.63 -9.26 26.06
CA GLY A 76 24.17 -9.32 27.46
C GLY A 76 22.65 -9.32 27.67
N TRP A 77 21.84 -9.38 26.61
CA TRP A 77 20.38 -9.50 26.71
C TRP A 77 19.86 -10.81 26.12
N GLU A 78 18.91 -11.44 26.82
CA GLU A 78 18.28 -12.71 26.43
C GLU A 78 17.19 -12.50 25.37
N ASP A 79 17.26 -13.18 24.22
CA ASP A 79 16.14 -13.22 23.25
C ASP A 79 15.12 -14.29 23.69
N GLN A 80 13.91 -13.84 24.09
CA GLN A 80 12.85 -14.71 24.62
C GLN A 80 11.97 -15.38 23.54
N SER A 81 12.24 -15.12 22.25
CA SER A 81 11.37 -15.55 21.15
C SER A 81 11.68 -16.95 20.58
N LEU A 82 12.83 -17.55 20.93
CA LEU A 82 13.35 -18.78 20.33
C LEU A 82 13.69 -19.87 21.37
N ILE A 83 13.35 -21.13 21.05
CA ILE A 83 13.73 -22.32 21.83
C ILE A 83 14.47 -23.30 20.90
N CYS A 84 15.68 -23.72 21.28
CA CYS A 84 16.52 -24.68 20.55
C CYS A 84 16.51 -26.05 21.24
N PHE A 85 16.36 -27.13 20.46
CA PHE A 85 16.38 -28.51 20.96
C PHE A 85 17.56 -29.32 20.40
N TYR A 86 18.13 -30.19 21.23
CA TYR A 86 19.22 -31.11 20.86
C TYR A 86 18.80 -32.56 21.05
N VAL A 87 19.41 -33.45 20.27
CA VAL A 87 19.35 -34.90 20.50
C VAL A 87 20.16 -35.21 21.76
N ALA A 88 19.61 -36.01 22.67
CA ALA A 88 20.12 -36.21 24.04
C ALA A 88 21.58 -36.69 24.15
N ASP A 89 22.20 -37.15 23.06
CA ASP A 89 23.53 -37.77 23.04
C ASP A 89 24.66 -36.86 22.50
N ALA A 90 24.42 -35.57 22.23
CA ALA A 90 25.44 -34.65 21.72
C ALA A 90 26.13 -33.85 22.85
N THR A 91 27.46 -33.90 22.94
CA THR A 91 28.24 -33.19 23.97
C THR A 91 28.27 -31.66 23.70
N PRO A 92 27.92 -30.80 24.69
CA PRO A 92 27.68 -29.36 24.46
C PRO A 92 28.89 -28.52 24.03
N LEU A 93 30.11 -28.89 24.44
CA LEU A 93 31.28 -28.01 24.31
C LEU A 93 31.75 -27.78 22.86
N TYR A 94 31.60 -28.77 21.99
CA TYR A 94 32.19 -28.72 20.63
C TYR A 94 31.33 -27.91 19.64
N LEU A 95 30.03 -27.75 19.94
CA LEU A 95 29.08 -27.04 19.09
C LEU A 95 29.02 -25.54 19.39
N HIS A 96 29.24 -25.15 20.65
CA HIS A 96 29.28 -23.75 21.10
C HIS A 96 30.36 -22.93 20.37
N GLU A 97 31.56 -23.50 20.19
CA GLU A 97 32.66 -22.81 19.50
C GLU A 97 32.44 -22.70 17.97
N VAL A 98 31.77 -23.67 17.34
CA VAL A 98 31.53 -23.67 15.89
C VAL A 98 30.45 -22.67 15.50
N VAL A 99 29.36 -22.58 16.29
CA VAL A 99 28.26 -21.63 16.03
C VAL A 99 28.70 -20.19 16.28
N ILE A 100 29.42 -19.93 17.38
CA ILE A 100 29.97 -18.60 17.67
C ILE A 100 31.04 -18.20 16.64
N SER A 101 31.94 -19.11 16.25
CA SER A 101 32.98 -18.84 15.24
C SER A 101 32.39 -18.48 13.87
N HIS A 102 31.32 -19.17 13.43
CA HIS A 102 30.68 -18.89 12.15
C HIS A 102 29.87 -17.58 12.18
N TYR A 103 29.18 -17.27 13.29
CA TYR A 103 28.41 -16.02 13.45
C TYR A 103 29.33 -14.80 13.58
N THR A 104 30.43 -14.91 14.35
CA THR A 104 31.41 -13.83 14.55
C THR A 104 32.24 -13.55 13.28
N LYS A 105 32.42 -14.54 12.39
CA LYS A 105 33.15 -14.38 11.12
C LYS A 105 32.30 -13.72 10.02
N TYR A 106 30.97 -13.75 10.14
CA TYR A 106 30.04 -13.03 9.26
C TYR A 106 29.63 -11.63 9.78
N GLN A 107 29.97 -11.28 11.03
CA GLN A 107 29.66 -9.98 11.63
C GLN A 107 30.87 -9.15 12.10
N LYS A 108 32.11 -9.50 11.75
CA LYS A 108 33.19 -8.51 11.86
C LYS A 108 33.07 -7.45 10.75
N PRO A 109 33.12 -6.15 11.10
CA PRO A 109 32.80 -5.05 10.19
C PRO A 109 33.89 -4.94 9.13
N GLN A 110 33.65 -5.51 7.95
CA GLN A 110 34.34 -5.05 6.76
C GLN A 110 33.73 -3.69 6.40
N ASN A 111 34.34 -2.62 6.91
CA ASN A 111 34.15 -1.22 6.54
C ASN A 111 32.83 -0.96 5.80
N SER A 112 31.79 -0.71 6.59
CA SER A 112 30.41 -0.42 6.20
C SER A 112 30.27 0.71 5.15
N SER A 113 31.32 1.50 4.91
CA SER A 113 31.33 2.47 3.82
C SER A 113 31.50 1.84 2.42
N MET A 114 32.25 0.74 2.25
CA MET A 114 32.61 0.23 0.92
C MET A 114 31.61 -0.74 0.28
N ALA A 115 30.90 -1.55 1.08
CA ALA A 115 29.86 -2.45 0.55
C ALA A 115 28.60 -1.67 0.11
N TYR A 116 28.26 -0.59 0.81
CA TYR A 116 27.20 0.35 0.42
C TYR A 116 27.63 1.23 -0.76
N LEU A 117 28.89 1.69 -0.81
CA LEU A 117 29.46 2.32 -2.00
C LEU A 117 29.28 1.44 -3.24
N PHE A 118 29.28 0.11 -3.11
CA PHE A 118 29.03 -0.81 -4.22
C PHE A 118 27.55 -0.95 -4.61
N ASP A 119 26.59 -0.75 -3.70
CA ASP A 119 25.16 -0.88 -4.01
C ASP A 119 24.58 0.41 -4.60
N LEU A 120 25.00 1.57 -4.09
CA LEU A 120 24.78 2.86 -4.76
C LEU A 120 25.53 2.94 -6.08
N LYS A 121 26.80 2.47 -6.17
CA LYS A 121 27.55 2.47 -7.45
C LYS A 121 27.07 1.42 -8.45
N LYS A 122 26.58 0.24 -8.04
CA LYS A 122 25.98 -0.75 -8.95
C LYS A 122 24.65 -0.25 -9.51
N HIS A 123 23.83 0.39 -8.68
CA HIS A 123 22.63 1.09 -9.17
C HIS A 123 22.98 2.31 -10.04
N ASN A 124 24.15 2.93 -9.83
CA ASN A 124 24.63 4.08 -10.61
C ASN A 124 25.42 3.73 -11.89
N GLN A 125 25.83 2.48 -12.13
CA GLN A 125 26.46 2.07 -13.40
C GLN A 125 25.45 1.75 -14.52
N MET A 126 24.15 1.68 -14.23
CA MET A 126 23.09 1.45 -15.22
C MET A 126 22.39 2.72 -15.73
N ASN A 127 22.80 3.91 -15.27
CA ASN A 127 22.10 5.18 -15.52
C ASN A 127 23.12 6.26 -15.95
N ASN A 128 23.46 6.33 -17.24
CA ASN A 128 24.18 7.49 -17.76
C ASN A 128 23.21 8.65 -18.07
N GLU A 129 23.49 9.76 -17.39
CA GLU A 129 23.41 11.17 -17.82
C GLU A 129 22.05 11.72 -18.30
N GLU A 130 21.30 12.24 -17.30
CA GLU A 130 20.17 13.22 -17.31
C GLU A 130 18.88 12.63 -16.69
N THR A 131 18.69 12.58 -15.36
CA THR A 131 18.17 13.70 -14.55
C THR A 131 18.16 13.33 -13.04
N TYR A 132 19.20 13.67 -12.29
CA TYR A 132 19.18 13.66 -10.81
C TYR A 132 19.18 15.08 -10.26
N GLN A 133 18.02 15.74 -10.30
CA GLN A 133 17.97 17.17 -9.95
C GLN A 133 17.78 17.44 -8.45
N VAL A 134 16.90 16.71 -7.76
CA VAL A 134 16.53 17.00 -6.36
C VAL A 134 16.17 15.71 -5.61
N ALA A 135 16.68 15.53 -4.39
CA ALA A 135 16.19 14.57 -3.41
C ALA A 135 15.68 15.26 -2.16
N ILE A 136 14.67 14.68 -1.52
CA ILE A 136 14.13 15.15 -0.23
C ILE A 136 14.48 14.13 0.84
N VAL A 137 15.06 14.60 1.94
CA VAL A 137 15.37 13.80 3.13
C VAL A 137 14.56 14.35 4.29
N ILE A 138 13.75 13.48 4.89
CA ILE A 138 12.85 13.78 6.00
C ILE A 138 13.47 13.20 7.26
N VAL A 139 13.72 14.05 8.25
CA VAL A 139 14.36 13.67 9.52
C VAL A 139 13.40 13.95 10.67
N PRO A 140 12.51 13.00 11.02
CA PRO A 140 11.55 13.15 12.09
C PRO A 140 12.17 12.97 13.47
N TYR A 141 11.56 13.61 14.47
CA TYR A 141 11.75 13.23 15.85
C TYR A 141 11.04 11.90 16.12
N LEU A 142 11.61 11.02 16.95
CA LEU A 142 11.25 9.59 16.99
C LEU A 142 9.96 9.26 17.77
N GLU A 143 9.16 10.28 18.11
CA GLU A 143 7.86 10.11 18.76
C GLU A 143 6.69 10.21 17.78
N GLN A 144 5.58 9.54 18.10
CA GLN A 144 4.43 9.46 17.20
C GLN A 144 3.77 10.79 16.87
N GLY A 145 3.79 11.75 17.80
CA GLY A 145 3.34 13.12 17.54
C GLY A 145 4.12 13.84 16.42
N HIS A 146 5.30 13.33 16.07
CA HIS A 146 6.18 13.91 15.07
C HIS A 146 6.27 13.06 13.80
N LEU A 147 6.32 11.73 13.96
CA LEU A 147 6.35 10.77 12.86
C LEU A 147 5.13 10.93 11.93
N ASN A 148 3.92 11.01 12.50
CA ASN A 148 2.67 11.09 11.73
C ASN A 148 2.59 12.32 10.79
N PRO A 149 2.74 13.57 11.28
CA PRO A 149 2.66 14.73 10.40
C PRO A 149 3.78 14.77 9.35
N LEU A 150 5.00 14.35 9.70
CA LEU A 150 6.11 14.30 8.73
C LEU A 150 5.94 13.18 7.70
N LEU A 151 5.35 12.05 8.07
CA LEU A 151 5.02 10.99 7.11
C LEU A 151 3.91 11.44 6.16
N ASN A 152 2.90 12.15 6.66
CA ASN A 152 1.86 12.77 5.82
C ASN A 152 2.45 13.82 4.86
N LEU A 153 3.37 14.66 5.35
CA LEU A 153 4.12 15.59 4.48
C LEU A 153 4.91 14.82 3.42
N SER A 154 5.62 13.77 3.81
CA SER A 154 6.42 12.94 2.92
C SER A 154 5.60 12.36 1.77
N ARG A 155 4.36 11.94 2.03
CA ARG A 155 3.41 11.48 1.01
C ARG A 155 3.03 12.57 0.02
N ILE A 156 2.72 13.76 0.55
CA ILE A 156 2.38 14.92 -0.29
C ILE A 156 3.59 15.26 -1.17
N LEU A 157 4.80 15.28 -0.61
CA LEU A 157 6.04 15.52 -1.33
C LEU A 157 6.32 14.44 -2.39
N SER A 158 6.07 13.18 -2.05
CA SER A 158 6.30 12.06 -2.95
C SER A 158 5.30 12.00 -4.11
N SER A 159 4.11 12.61 -3.94
CA SER A 159 3.13 12.80 -5.04
C SER A 159 3.65 13.71 -6.16
N TYR A 160 4.65 14.56 -5.87
CA TYR A 160 5.35 15.36 -6.88
C TYR A 160 6.46 14.59 -7.61
N LYS A 161 6.54 13.26 -7.43
CA LYS A 161 7.53 12.35 -8.05
C LYS A 161 8.98 12.65 -7.68
N LEU A 162 9.20 13.32 -6.55
CA LEU A 162 10.55 13.52 -5.99
C LEU A 162 10.93 12.29 -5.15
N PRO A 163 12.19 11.83 -5.20
CA PRO A 163 12.66 10.80 -4.28
C PRO A 163 12.64 11.35 -2.85
N VAL A 164 11.85 10.72 -1.99
CA VAL A 164 11.71 11.08 -0.57
C VAL A 164 12.32 9.98 0.28
N PHE A 165 13.32 10.33 1.08
CA PHE A 165 13.94 9.45 2.07
C PHE A 165 13.42 9.79 3.45
N PHE A 166 12.82 8.83 4.15
CA PHE A 166 12.30 9.01 5.50
C PHE A 166 13.24 8.30 6.48
N LEU A 167 13.97 9.08 7.28
CA LEU A 167 14.98 8.54 8.20
C LEU A 167 14.34 8.19 9.55
N GLY A 168 14.86 7.16 10.19
CA GLY A 168 14.45 6.79 11.54
C GLY A 168 15.19 5.54 11.99
N THR A 169 14.97 5.09 13.21
CA THR A 169 15.35 3.74 13.63
C THR A 169 14.36 2.71 13.08
N SER A 170 14.77 1.43 12.98
CA SER A 170 13.88 0.34 12.55
C SER A 170 12.57 0.28 13.35
N THR A 171 12.64 0.53 14.67
CA THR A 171 11.48 0.62 15.55
C THR A 171 10.60 1.82 15.20
N SER A 172 11.15 3.02 15.06
CA SER A 172 10.38 4.23 14.75
C SER A 172 9.72 4.15 13.36
N ASN A 173 10.43 3.63 12.35
CA ASN A 173 9.90 3.45 11.00
C ASN A 173 8.79 2.40 10.98
N ARG A 174 8.93 1.29 11.73
CA ARG A 174 7.85 0.31 11.91
C ARG A 174 6.63 0.94 12.58
N GLN A 175 6.84 1.72 13.63
CA GLN A 175 5.76 2.39 14.35
C GLN A 175 5.04 3.43 13.47
N ALA A 176 5.78 4.21 12.68
CA ALA A 176 5.22 5.17 11.74
C ALA A 176 4.31 4.48 10.73
N LYS A 177 4.73 3.34 10.18
CA LYS A 177 3.93 2.52 9.24
C LYS A 177 2.69 1.90 9.89
N PHE A 178 2.83 1.37 11.11
CA PHE A 178 1.75 0.61 11.78
C PHE A 178 0.59 1.50 12.26
N ARG A 179 0.86 2.77 12.60
CA ARG A 179 -0.11 3.67 13.24
C ARG A 179 -0.65 4.77 12.32
N LEU A 180 -0.49 4.60 11.00
CA LEU A 180 -1.07 5.49 9.99
C LEU A 180 -2.61 5.49 10.09
N SER A 181 -3.19 6.64 10.43
CA SER A 181 -4.64 6.87 10.45
C SER A 181 -5.10 7.63 9.20
N GLY A 182 -6.27 7.24 8.66
CA GLY A 182 -6.88 7.94 7.52
C GLY A 182 -6.26 7.74 6.13
N TRP A 183 -5.13 7.02 5.99
CA TRP A 183 -4.48 6.71 4.69
C TRP A 183 -4.07 5.23 4.59
N ASP A 184 -3.92 4.72 3.37
CA ASP A 184 -3.38 3.38 3.10
C ASP A 184 -1.86 3.46 2.92
N ILE A 185 -1.09 2.49 3.46
CA ILE A 185 0.37 2.44 3.26
C ILE A 185 0.74 2.30 1.77
N LEU A 186 -0.17 1.74 0.97
CA LEU A 186 -0.07 1.66 -0.50
C LEU A 186 -0.16 3.05 -1.18
N ASP A 187 -0.60 4.10 -0.48
CA ASP A 187 -0.59 5.49 -0.96
C ASP A 187 0.82 6.13 -0.89
N PHE A 188 1.82 5.44 -0.35
CA PHE A 188 3.18 5.94 -0.13
C PHE A 188 4.28 5.23 -0.96
N PRO A 189 4.04 4.76 -2.21
CA PRO A 189 4.94 3.84 -2.92
C PRO A 189 6.31 4.44 -3.29
N THR A 190 6.46 5.74 -3.16
CA THR A 190 7.65 6.53 -3.52
C THR A 190 8.50 6.97 -2.33
N ILE A 191 8.10 6.65 -1.09
CA ILE A 191 8.89 6.96 0.11
C ILE A 191 9.83 5.80 0.44
N ARG A 192 11.11 6.13 0.58
CA ARG A 192 12.16 5.20 0.99
C ARG A 192 12.44 5.35 2.47
N PHE A 193 11.98 4.40 3.27
CA PHE A 193 12.34 4.34 4.68
C PHE A 193 13.78 3.87 4.83
N HIS A 194 14.55 4.56 5.65
CA HIS A 194 15.94 4.23 5.92
C HIS A 194 16.14 4.03 7.43
N ASP A 195 16.53 2.82 7.79
CA ASP A 195 16.72 2.41 9.18
C ASP A 195 18.16 2.70 9.62
N LEU A 196 18.30 3.61 10.57
CA LEU A 196 19.57 4.04 11.16
C LEU A 196 19.76 3.41 12.54
N ALA A 197 20.99 2.99 12.83
CA ALA A 197 21.40 2.55 14.15
C ALA A 197 22.17 3.68 14.87
N PRO A 198 21.82 4.02 16.12
CA PRO A 198 22.62 4.95 16.91
C PRO A 198 24.05 4.44 17.11
N VAL A 199 25.02 5.34 17.11
CA VAL A 199 26.43 5.02 17.40
C VAL A 199 26.57 4.67 18.88
N LEU A 200 27.49 3.76 19.24
CA LEU A 200 27.74 3.44 20.65
C LEU A 200 28.26 4.69 21.39
N PRO A 201 27.80 4.96 22.62
CA PRO A 201 28.18 6.16 23.38
C PRO A 201 29.69 6.38 23.47
N ASP A 202 30.46 5.32 23.70
CA ASP A 202 31.93 5.37 23.85
C ASP A 202 32.67 5.66 22.53
N SER A 203 31.99 5.50 21.40
CA SER A 203 32.54 5.73 20.07
C SER A 203 32.09 7.05 19.42
N CYS A 204 31.15 7.77 20.04
CA CYS A 204 30.63 9.03 19.52
C CYS A 204 31.48 10.21 20.00
N SER A 205 32.13 10.92 19.07
CA SER A 205 32.97 12.07 19.41
C SER A 205 32.18 13.38 19.53
N SER A 206 30.94 13.39 19.05
CA SER A 206 30.12 14.60 18.89
C SER A 206 29.23 14.93 20.10
N VAL A 207 29.07 14.01 21.06
CA VAL A 207 28.30 14.21 22.30
C VAL A 207 29.20 13.93 23.51
N SER A 208 29.40 14.93 24.38
CA SER A 208 30.22 14.74 25.59
C SER A 208 29.48 13.93 26.67
N ALA A 209 30.22 13.17 27.49
CA ALA A 209 29.65 12.42 28.62
C ALA A 209 28.83 13.30 29.59
N ALA A 210 29.27 14.53 29.84
CA ALA A 210 28.56 15.49 30.69
C ALA A 210 27.22 15.99 30.12
N VAL A 211 27.02 15.89 28.80
CA VAL A 211 25.73 16.17 28.15
C VAL A 211 24.82 14.96 28.25
N MET A 212 25.34 13.74 28.01
CA MET A 212 24.58 12.49 28.13
C MET A 212 24.05 12.26 29.55
N GLU A 213 24.81 12.64 30.57
CA GLU A 213 24.39 12.57 31.98
C GLU A 213 23.22 13.53 32.31
N LYS A 214 23.04 14.62 31.55
CA LYS A 214 22.01 15.64 31.80
C LYS A 214 20.68 15.44 31.08
N ILE A 215 20.66 14.68 29.99
CA ILE A 215 19.49 14.61 29.08
C ILE A 215 18.87 13.20 29.02
N GLY A 216 19.15 12.31 29.96
CA GLY A 216 18.51 10.99 29.99
C GLY A 216 18.87 10.07 28.81
N SER A 217 18.52 8.78 28.92
CA SER A 217 18.89 7.75 27.94
C SER A 217 18.16 7.91 26.60
N PHE A 218 16.90 8.35 26.63
CA PHE A 218 16.08 8.53 25.43
C PHE A 218 16.64 9.64 24.53
N PHE A 219 16.82 10.86 25.04
CA PHE A 219 17.36 11.95 24.23
C PHE A 219 18.81 11.69 23.79
N THR A 220 19.61 11.02 24.64
CA THR A 220 20.96 10.58 24.28
C THR A 220 20.94 9.69 23.03
N SER A 221 20.04 8.70 22.96
CA SER A 221 19.90 7.82 21.79
C SER A 221 19.60 8.59 20.49
N ILE A 222 18.86 9.70 20.58
CA ILE A 222 18.54 10.57 19.45
C ILE A 222 19.76 11.38 19.00
N LEU A 223 20.54 11.91 19.96
CA LEU A 223 21.76 12.66 19.62
C LEU A 223 22.81 11.78 18.92
N LEU A 224 22.87 10.50 19.30
CA LEU A 224 23.76 9.49 18.70
C LEU A 224 23.42 9.14 17.24
N LEU A 225 22.34 9.69 16.68
CA LEU A 225 22.01 9.60 15.26
C LEU A 225 22.71 10.67 14.40
N ARG A 226 23.40 11.64 15.00
CA ARG A 226 24.04 12.75 14.27
C ARG A 226 25.05 12.26 13.24
N GLU A 227 25.94 11.36 13.63
CA GLU A 227 26.96 10.78 12.74
C GLU A 227 26.32 9.93 11.61
N PRO A 228 25.41 8.97 11.89
CA PRO A 228 24.73 8.20 10.83
C PRO A 228 23.93 9.07 9.86
N ILE A 229 23.23 10.10 10.35
CA ILE A 229 22.46 11.02 9.50
C ILE A 229 23.42 11.85 8.64
N TRP A 230 24.52 12.32 9.21
CA TRP A 230 25.55 13.06 8.47
C TRP A 230 26.13 12.23 7.32
N GLU A 231 26.52 10.98 7.57
CA GLU A 231 27.04 10.07 6.54
C GLU A 231 26.01 9.83 5.43
N PHE A 232 24.76 9.58 5.80
CA PHE A 232 23.67 9.41 4.83
C PHE A 232 23.44 10.66 3.98
N LEU A 233 23.46 11.85 4.60
CA LEU A 233 23.30 13.11 3.86
C LEU A 233 24.45 13.36 2.89
N GLN A 234 25.69 13.03 3.26
CA GLN A 234 26.83 13.10 2.35
C GLN A 234 26.61 12.17 1.14
N GLU A 235 26.17 10.94 1.38
CA GLU A 235 25.88 9.97 0.34
C GLU A 235 24.80 10.46 -0.65
N VAL A 236 23.65 10.89 -0.13
CA VAL A 236 22.56 11.43 -0.96
C VAL A 236 23.03 12.67 -1.72
N SER A 237 23.74 13.59 -1.05
CA SER A 237 24.24 14.81 -1.69
C SER A 237 25.26 14.55 -2.80
N SER A 238 26.02 13.45 -2.73
CA SER A 238 26.94 13.06 -3.80
C SER A 238 26.23 12.50 -5.03
N THR A 239 25.00 12.03 -4.88
CA THR A 239 24.20 11.39 -5.93
C THR A 239 23.27 12.37 -6.64
N TYR A 240 22.71 13.33 -5.90
CA TYR A 240 21.72 14.28 -6.41
C TYR A 240 22.30 15.69 -6.58
N ARG A 241 21.93 16.40 -7.64
CA ARG A 241 22.37 17.78 -7.87
C ARG A 241 21.97 18.72 -6.72
N ARG A 242 20.89 18.41 -6.01
CA ARG A 242 20.42 19.15 -4.84
C ARG A 242 19.76 18.21 -3.84
N THR A 243 20.01 18.45 -2.57
CA THR A 243 19.37 17.75 -1.46
C THR A 243 18.56 18.74 -0.65
N VAL A 244 17.32 18.40 -0.33
CA VAL A 244 16.43 19.19 0.54
C VAL A 244 16.22 18.37 1.80
N VAL A 245 16.69 18.87 2.93
CA VAL A 245 16.48 18.26 4.24
C VAL A 245 15.31 18.99 4.91
N ILE A 246 14.27 18.24 5.27
CA ILE A 246 13.19 18.74 6.12
C ILE A 246 13.32 18.02 7.45
N ASN A 247 13.83 18.72 8.46
CA ASN A 247 14.01 18.17 9.78
C ASN A 247 12.91 18.62 10.73
N ASP A 248 12.54 17.75 11.65
CA ASP A 248 11.76 18.15 12.82
C ASP A 248 12.55 19.16 13.65
N SER A 249 11.86 20.13 14.26
CA SER A 249 12.46 21.08 15.19
C SER A 249 13.21 20.41 16.35
N GLY A 250 12.77 19.23 16.81
CA GLY A 250 13.45 18.39 17.80
C GLY A 250 14.72 17.71 17.30
N MET A 251 14.99 17.70 15.99
CA MET A 251 16.18 17.09 15.37
C MET A 251 17.23 18.12 14.92
N SER A 252 17.01 19.41 15.19
CA SER A 252 17.80 20.53 14.67
C SER A 252 19.30 20.46 14.98
N TRP A 253 19.69 19.95 16.14
CA TRP A 253 21.09 19.73 16.52
C TRP A 253 21.68 18.52 15.79
N VAL A 254 20.89 17.47 15.60
CA VAL A 254 21.33 16.22 14.95
C VAL A 254 21.61 16.45 13.47
N VAL A 255 20.84 17.31 12.82
CA VAL A 255 20.97 17.64 11.39
C VAL A 255 21.83 18.88 11.11
N GLN A 256 22.39 19.52 12.13
CA GLN A 256 23.05 20.82 11.98
C GLN A 256 24.22 20.81 11.00
N ASP A 257 24.90 19.68 10.85
CA ASP A 257 26.05 19.60 9.94
C ASP A 257 25.61 19.68 8.47
N ALA A 258 24.34 19.36 8.15
CA ALA A 258 23.79 19.36 6.80
C ALA A 258 23.99 20.69 6.05
N VAL A 259 24.04 21.82 6.77
CA VAL A 259 24.27 23.14 6.15
C VAL A 259 25.68 23.34 5.60
N SER A 260 26.65 22.51 6.02
CA SER A 260 28.00 22.53 5.48
C SER A 260 28.11 21.78 4.15
N ILE A 261 27.07 21.07 3.73
CA ILE A 261 27.03 20.34 2.46
C ILE A 261 26.62 21.32 1.34
N PRO A 262 27.49 21.58 0.32
CA PRO A 262 27.32 22.70 -0.62
C PRO A 262 26.03 22.70 -1.46
N ASN A 263 25.42 21.53 -1.69
CA ASN A 263 24.19 21.37 -2.48
C ASN A 263 22.97 21.00 -1.62
N THR A 264 23.05 21.18 -0.31
CA THR A 264 21.97 20.86 0.63
C THR A 264 21.26 22.12 1.12
N GLU A 265 19.93 22.09 1.12
CA GLU A 265 19.08 23.11 1.75
C GLU A 265 18.29 22.50 2.89
N CYS A 266 18.21 23.20 4.02
CA CYS A 266 17.57 22.68 5.21
C CYS A 266 16.36 23.54 5.62
N TYR A 267 15.25 22.88 5.90
CA TYR A 267 13.97 23.45 6.34
C TYR A 267 13.56 22.82 7.66
N CYS A 268 13.10 23.64 8.60
CA CYS A 268 12.68 23.16 9.91
C CYS A 268 11.16 23.04 9.97
N PHE A 269 10.67 21.83 10.24
CA PHE A 269 9.26 21.52 10.40
C PHE A 269 8.86 21.55 11.88
N HIS A 270 7.82 22.31 12.19
CA HIS A 270 7.26 22.46 13.53
C HIS A 270 5.97 21.64 13.66
N THR A 271 5.96 20.72 14.62
CA THR A 271 4.82 19.86 14.97
C THR A 271 3.90 20.46 16.04
N ILE A 272 4.21 21.68 16.49
CA ILE A 272 3.41 22.49 17.41
C ILE A 272 2.61 23.56 16.64
N SER A 273 1.60 24.15 17.29
CA SER A 273 0.88 25.28 16.74
C SER A 273 1.78 26.49 16.52
N VAL A 274 1.44 27.33 15.54
CA VAL A 274 2.14 28.60 15.28
C VAL A 274 2.00 29.52 16.49
N PHE A 275 0.84 29.51 17.16
CA PHE A 275 0.59 30.21 18.41
C PHE A 275 1.60 29.81 19.50
N THR A 276 1.81 28.51 19.71
CA THR A 276 2.80 28.01 20.68
C THR A 276 4.23 28.36 20.24
N ALA A 277 4.53 28.25 18.95
CA ALA A 277 5.83 28.64 18.41
C ALA A 277 6.13 30.14 18.61
N LEU A 278 5.12 31.01 18.51
CA LEU A 278 5.20 32.44 18.80
C LEU A 278 5.42 32.70 20.28
N ALA A 279 4.63 32.08 21.16
CA ALA A 279 4.78 32.22 22.61
C ALA A 279 6.21 31.87 23.07
N PHE A 280 6.74 30.71 22.65
CA PHE A 280 8.11 30.32 22.95
C PHE A 280 9.15 31.29 22.37
N THR A 281 8.87 31.91 21.23
CA THR A 281 9.78 32.91 20.65
C THR A 281 9.79 34.16 21.55
N CYS A 282 8.62 34.66 21.96
CA CYS A 282 8.51 35.87 22.77
C CYS A 282 9.09 35.73 24.18
N GLU A 283 8.90 34.58 24.83
CA GLU A 283 9.54 34.27 26.13
C GLU A 283 11.05 34.46 26.09
N THR A 284 11.65 34.22 24.93
CA THR A 284 13.10 34.19 24.77
C THR A 284 13.68 35.46 24.16
N THR A 285 13.01 36.08 23.19
CA THR A 285 13.46 37.31 22.53
C THR A 285 13.09 38.56 23.32
N LYS A 286 12.08 38.48 24.20
CA LYS A 286 11.49 39.62 24.93
C LYS A 286 11.05 40.78 24.02
N LYS A 287 10.89 40.54 22.73
CA LYS A 287 10.35 41.50 21.76
C LYS A 287 8.85 41.70 22.04
N LEU A 288 8.39 42.94 21.95
CA LEU A 288 6.99 43.31 22.21
C LEU A 288 6.07 42.78 21.11
N LEU A 289 4.86 42.38 21.50
CA LEU A 289 3.76 42.02 20.60
C LEU A 289 2.62 43.05 20.68
N PRO A 290 1.78 43.17 19.64
CA PRO A 290 0.62 44.04 19.68
C PRO A 290 -0.49 43.49 20.59
N SER A 291 -1.28 44.38 21.20
CA SER A 291 -2.54 44.01 21.87
C SER A 291 -3.61 43.65 20.83
N PRO A 292 -4.50 42.67 21.10
CA PRO A 292 -4.64 41.90 22.34
C PRO A 292 -3.75 40.64 22.42
N VAL A 293 -2.94 40.34 21.40
CA VAL A 293 -2.11 39.12 21.37
C VAL A 293 -1.11 39.08 22.53
N ALA A 294 -0.53 40.23 22.88
CA ALA A 294 0.37 40.35 24.03
C ALA A 294 -0.30 39.96 25.36
N GLU A 295 -1.56 40.36 25.56
CA GLU A 295 -2.32 40.06 26.78
C GLU A 295 -2.61 38.55 26.86
N ILE A 296 -3.00 37.94 25.75
CA ILE A 296 -3.28 36.50 25.67
C ILE A 296 -2.01 35.67 25.93
N ILE A 297 -0.86 36.08 25.37
CA ILE A 297 0.41 35.36 25.58
C ILE A 297 0.93 35.53 27.02
N ALA A 298 0.65 36.67 27.67
CA ALA A 298 1.04 36.90 29.07
C ALA A 298 0.32 35.99 30.06
N GLU A 299 -0.87 35.47 29.71
CA GLU A 299 -1.63 34.50 30.51
C GLU A 299 -1.11 33.05 30.36
N LEU A 300 -0.16 32.79 29.45
CA LEU A 300 0.34 31.44 29.22
C LEU A 300 1.33 31.00 30.31
N PRO A 301 1.31 29.72 30.71
CA PRO A 301 2.29 29.23 31.67
C PRO A 301 3.71 29.26 31.09
N PRO A 302 4.74 29.62 31.88
CA PRO A 302 6.13 29.54 31.45
C PRO A 302 6.50 28.14 30.95
N ARG A 303 7.41 28.05 29.97
CA ARG A 303 7.83 26.78 29.37
C ARG A 303 8.41 25.80 30.41
N GLU A 304 9.08 26.31 31.42
CA GLU A 304 9.69 25.55 32.52
C GLU A 304 8.64 24.82 33.38
N ASN A 305 7.38 25.27 33.35
CA ASN A 305 6.30 24.61 34.07
C ASN A 305 5.68 23.48 33.25
N THR A 306 5.88 23.45 31.92
CA THR A 306 5.20 22.51 31.00
C THR A 306 6.09 21.35 30.53
N PHE A 307 7.39 21.39 30.80
CA PHE A 307 8.36 20.35 30.46
C PHE A 307 9.26 20.05 31.66
N ASP A 308 9.76 18.82 31.77
CA ASP A 308 10.78 18.46 32.76
C ASP A 308 12.16 19.08 32.41
N SER A 309 13.08 19.04 33.37
CA SER A 309 14.40 19.67 33.23
C SER A 309 15.27 19.05 32.12
N GLU A 310 15.19 17.74 31.89
CA GLU A 310 15.97 17.06 30.85
C GLU A 310 15.47 17.49 29.47
N THR A 311 14.15 17.53 29.29
CA THR A 311 13.49 18.00 28.07
C THR A 311 13.78 19.47 27.80
N ILE A 312 13.80 20.34 28.82
CA ILE A 312 14.16 21.75 28.67
C ILE A 312 15.59 21.90 28.15
N GLU A 313 16.55 21.15 28.71
CA GLU A 313 17.94 21.19 28.27
C GLU A 313 18.08 20.66 26.84
N TYR A 314 17.39 19.57 26.51
CA TYR A 314 17.33 19.06 25.14
C TYR A 314 16.78 20.10 24.15
N ILE A 315 15.62 20.72 24.43
CA ILE A 315 15.02 21.73 23.56
C ILE A 315 15.95 22.93 23.39
N LYS A 316 16.67 23.32 24.45
CA LYS A 316 17.66 24.40 24.39
C LYS A 316 18.77 24.08 23.38
N MET A 317 19.32 22.87 23.41
CA MET A 317 20.31 22.42 22.43
C MET A 317 19.77 22.48 20.99
N GLN A 318 18.56 21.96 20.75
CA GLN A 318 17.94 21.99 19.43
C GLN A 318 17.73 23.43 18.92
N ARG A 319 17.36 24.34 19.82
CA ARG A 319 17.15 25.76 19.52
C ARG A 319 18.46 26.48 19.17
N GLU A 320 19.55 26.20 19.87
CA GLU A 320 20.85 26.84 19.58
C GLU A 320 21.35 26.49 18.17
N SER A 321 21.09 25.26 17.71
CA SER A 321 21.35 24.82 16.33
C SER A 321 20.31 25.31 15.31
N ARG A 322 19.31 26.08 15.72
CA ARG A 322 18.21 26.49 14.84
C ARG A 322 18.57 27.61 13.86
N ASN A 323 19.54 28.45 14.22
CA ASN A 323 19.96 29.59 13.41
C ASN A 323 20.55 29.20 12.05
N PHE A 324 20.82 27.91 11.83
CA PHE A 324 21.31 27.38 10.55
C PHE A 324 20.19 27.16 9.52
N TYR A 325 18.91 27.19 9.91
CA TYR A 325 17.78 26.91 9.02
C TYR A 325 17.08 28.19 8.54
N SER A 326 16.91 28.33 7.22
CA SER A 326 16.49 29.60 6.61
C SER A 326 14.96 29.84 6.59
N VAL A 327 14.14 28.81 6.83
CA VAL A 327 12.67 28.84 6.65
C VAL A 327 11.97 27.85 7.60
N GLY A 328 10.84 28.26 8.19
CA GLY A 328 9.99 27.41 9.04
C GLY A 328 8.77 26.86 8.31
N LEU A 329 8.44 25.58 8.51
CA LEU A 329 7.24 24.91 8.02
C LEU A 329 6.33 24.54 9.19
N HIS A 330 5.03 24.73 9.05
CA HIS A 330 4.05 24.50 10.11
C HIS A 330 2.87 23.66 9.60
N ASN A 331 2.45 22.67 10.38
CA ASN A 331 1.20 21.94 10.15
C ASN A 331 0.00 22.78 10.61
N SER A 332 -0.27 23.86 9.88
CA SER A 332 -1.33 24.82 10.15
C SER A 332 -1.73 25.54 8.87
N CYS A 333 -2.76 26.40 8.93
CA CYS A 333 -3.17 27.24 7.82
C CYS A 333 -3.61 28.63 8.29
N LYS A 334 -3.78 29.55 7.33
CA LYS A 334 -4.16 30.94 7.62
C LYS A 334 -5.55 31.06 8.25
N GLU A 335 -6.47 30.16 7.89
CA GLU A 335 -7.80 30.11 8.48
C GLU A 335 -7.78 29.80 9.99
N ILE A 336 -6.74 29.10 10.47
CA ILE A 336 -6.58 28.76 11.89
C ILE A 336 -5.69 29.78 12.61
N GLU A 337 -4.51 30.10 12.05
CA GLU A 337 -3.46 30.83 12.77
C GLU A 337 -2.86 32.03 12.00
N GLY A 338 -3.56 32.59 11.01
CA GLY A 338 -3.05 33.65 10.12
C GLY A 338 -2.31 34.79 10.83
N VAL A 339 -2.92 35.40 11.85
CA VAL A 339 -2.32 36.49 12.63
C VAL A 339 -1.03 36.06 13.32
N PHE A 340 -0.98 34.84 13.84
CA PHE A 340 0.21 34.34 14.54
C PHE A 340 1.33 33.98 13.57
N ILE A 341 1.00 33.55 12.34
CA ILE A 341 2.00 33.28 11.28
C ILE A 341 2.73 34.58 10.92
N ASP A 342 1.97 35.65 10.69
CA ASP A 342 2.53 36.95 10.31
C ASP A 342 3.41 37.51 11.45
N LEU A 343 2.93 37.46 12.69
CA LEU A 343 3.72 37.88 13.86
C LEU A 343 4.97 37.02 14.05
N LEU A 344 4.90 35.71 13.84
CA LEU A 344 6.05 34.82 13.98
C LEU A 344 7.14 35.10 12.94
N GLU A 345 6.74 35.41 11.70
CA GLU A 345 7.62 35.84 10.61
C GLU A 345 8.33 37.16 10.96
N GLU A 346 7.62 38.14 11.54
CA GLU A 346 8.22 39.38 12.04
C GLU A 346 9.18 39.15 13.22
N GLN A 347 8.80 38.31 14.18
CA GLN A 347 9.61 38.06 15.38
C GLN A 347 10.92 37.36 15.07
N ARG A 348 10.88 36.40 14.14
CA ARG A 348 12.04 35.58 13.73
C ARG A 348 12.79 36.13 12.53
N GLU A 349 12.24 37.14 11.85
CA GLU A 349 12.82 37.78 10.68
C GLU A 349 13.12 36.77 9.54
N ASN A 350 12.31 35.70 9.45
CA ASN A 350 12.44 34.67 8.43
C ASN A 350 11.08 34.08 8.02
N LYS A 351 10.99 33.60 6.77
CA LYS A 351 9.74 33.11 6.17
C LYS A 351 9.14 31.95 6.97
N GLN A 352 7.85 32.04 7.28
CA GLN A 352 7.06 30.96 7.86
C GLN A 352 6.01 30.47 6.85
N TRP A 353 5.98 29.18 6.55
CA TRP A 353 4.96 28.56 5.69
C TRP A 353 4.00 27.72 6.52
N ALA A 354 2.71 28.01 6.37
CA ALA A 354 1.63 27.21 6.93
C ALA A 354 1.09 26.30 5.83
N ILE A 355 1.56 25.05 5.82
CA ILE A 355 1.35 24.08 4.74
C ILE A 355 0.34 22.98 5.09
N GLY A 356 -0.28 23.09 6.26
CA GLY A 356 -1.26 22.14 6.77
C GLY A 356 -2.71 22.57 6.49
N PRO A 357 -3.67 21.85 7.09
CA PRO A 357 -3.49 20.58 7.80
C PRO A 357 -3.01 19.46 6.87
N LEU A 358 -2.08 18.63 7.35
CA LEU A 358 -1.48 17.52 6.58
C LEU A 358 -2.26 16.20 6.69
N ASN A 359 -3.12 16.06 7.69
CA ASN A 359 -4.07 14.95 7.78
C ASN A 359 -5.14 15.08 6.68
N PRO A 360 -5.82 13.98 6.32
CA PRO A 360 -6.98 14.06 5.46
C PRO A 360 -8.04 14.95 6.10
N VAL A 361 -8.50 15.97 5.34
CA VAL A 361 -9.59 16.86 5.75
C VAL A 361 -10.97 16.30 5.40
N LYS A 362 -10.99 15.23 4.60
CA LYS A 362 -12.15 14.37 4.36
C LYS A 362 -11.71 12.92 4.42
N ILE A 363 -12.41 12.13 5.22
CA ILE A 363 -12.27 10.68 5.24
C ILE A 363 -13.32 10.10 4.30
N SER A 364 -12.90 9.47 3.20
CA SER A 364 -13.80 8.60 2.46
C SER A 364 -14.16 7.42 3.36
N LYS A 365 -15.45 7.13 3.55
CA LYS A 365 -15.87 5.93 4.31
C LYS A 365 -15.15 4.71 3.72
N LYS A 366 -14.20 4.15 4.47
CA LYS A 366 -13.62 2.84 4.17
C LYS A 366 -14.80 1.88 4.10
N LYS A 367 -15.02 1.24 2.96
CA LYS A 367 -15.99 0.16 2.88
C LYS A 367 -15.34 -1.08 3.44
N SER A 368 -15.99 -1.60 4.47
CA SER A 368 -15.56 -2.67 5.35
C SER A 368 -15.32 -3.99 4.62
N SER A 369 -14.05 -4.36 4.48
CA SER A 369 -13.51 -5.74 4.50
C SER A 369 -11.99 -5.57 4.45
N GLU A 370 -11.20 -5.68 5.51
CA GLU A 370 -11.22 -6.58 6.66
C GLU A 370 -10.82 -5.77 7.92
N GLN A 371 -11.46 -6.07 9.05
CA GLN A 371 -11.31 -5.38 10.35
C GLN A 371 -11.76 -3.90 10.37
N THR A 372 -13.06 -3.64 10.16
CA THR A 372 -13.64 -2.46 10.80
C THR A 372 -13.48 -2.63 12.30
N HIS A 373 -12.68 -1.75 12.90
CA HIS A 373 -12.45 -1.71 14.33
C HIS A 373 -13.79 -1.77 15.08
N GLU A 374 -13.88 -2.61 16.12
CA GLU A 374 -15.14 -2.99 16.77
C GLU A 374 -15.98 -1.78 17.21
N CYS A 375 -15.33 -0.68 17.59
CA CYS A 375 -15.99 0.56 17.97
C CYS A 375 -16.96 1.12 16.91
N PHE A 376 -16.73 0.88 15.60
CA PHE A 376 -17.62 1.38 14.54
C PHE A 376 -18.96 0.66 14.52
N SER A 377 -18.98 -0.65 14.79
CA SER A 377 -20.24 -1.42 14.93
C SER A 377 -21.14 -0.89 16.05
N TRP A 378 -20.55 -0.26 17.06
CA TRP A 378 -21.26 0.44 18.12
C TRP A 378 -21.62 1.88 17.72
N LEU A 379 -20.69 2.62 17.11
CA LEU A 379 -20.82 4.03 16.75
C LEU A 379 -21.88 4.26 15.64
N ASP A 380 -21.98 3.34 14.67
CA ASP A 380 -22.95 3.38 13.57
C ASP A 380 -24.42 3.34 14.03
N LYS A 381 -24.66 2.87 15.27
CA LYS A 381 -26.01 2.77 15.87
C LYS A 381 -26.43 4.03 16.63
N GLN A 382 -25.54 5.01 16.75
CA GLN A 382 -25.76 6.18 17.58
C GLN A 382 -26.29 7.36 16.76
N ASP A 383 -27.13 8.17 17.37
CA ASP A 383 -27.68 9.38 16.75
C ASP A 383 -26.57 10.36 16.36
N LEU A 384 -26.86 11.24 15.39
CA LEU A 384 -25.93 12.28 14.98
C LEU A 384 -25.51 13.13 16.18
N ASN A 385 -24.21 13.46 16.24
CA ASN A 385 -23.66 14.34 17.28
C ASN A 385 -23.87 13.86 18.74
N SER A 386 -24.20 12.59 18.97
CA SER A 386 -24.60 12.08 20.29
C SER A 386 -23.47 11.46 21.12
N VAL A 387 -22.29 11.25 20.54
CA VAL A 387 -21.17 10.54 21.19
C VAL A 387 -20.00 11.47 21.47
N ILE A 388 -19.49 11.49 22.70
CA ILE A 388 -18.20 12.12 23.03
C ILE A 388 -17.06 11.10 22.90
N TYR A 389 -16.03 11.44 22.11
CA TYR A 389 -14.80 10.67 22.05
C TYR A 389 -13.81 11.17 23.10
N VAL A 390 -13.16 10.27 23.84
CA VAL A 390 -12.24 10.59 24.94
C VAL A 390 -10.89 9.92 24.69
N SER A 391 -9.85 10.73 24.46
CA SER A 391 -8.48 10.25 24.28
C SER A 391 -7.41 11.30 24.63
N PHE A 392 -6.43 10.91 25.44
CA PHE A 392 -5.34 11.78 25.92
C PHE A 392 -3.99 11.54 25.23
N GLY A 393 -3.98 10.94 24.04
CA GLY A 393 -2.74 10.71 23.26
C GLY A 393 -2.02 9.40 23.63
N SER A 394 -0.76 9.25 23.18
CA SER A 394 0.03 8.01 23.34
C SER A 394 1.04 8.02 24.48
N THR A 395 1.32 9.18 25.06
CA THR A 395 2.38 9.41 26.05
C THR A 395 1.86 9.74 27.44
N THR A 396 0.55 9.95 27.59
CA THR A 396 -0.09 10.32 28.86
C THR A 396 -0.38 9.09 29.71
N THR A 397 -0.22 9.24 31.02
CA THR A 397 -0.68 8.30 32.05
C THR A 397 -1.61 9.00 33.03
N LEU A 398 -2.71 8.35 33.43
CA LEU A 398 -3.62 8.85 34.47
C LEU A 398 -3.48 8.02 35.76
N SER A 399 -3.60 8.67 36.93
CA SER A 399 -3.66 7.96 38.21
C SER A 399 -4.96 7.14 38.32
N LYS A 400 -4.96 6.12 39.17
CA LYS A 400 -6.15 5.28 39.41
C LYS A 400 -7.33 6.12 39.92
N GLU A 401 -7.06 7.07 40.80
CA GLU A 401 -8.04 8.01 41.31
C GLU A 401 -8.65 8.85 40.17
N GLN A 402 -7.82 9.33 39.24
CA GLN A 402 -8.30 10.12 38.11
C GLN A 402 -9.08 9.29 37.08
N ILE A 403 -8.70 8.02 36.87
CA ILE A 403 -9.45 7.05 36.05
C ILE A 403 -10.83 6.82 36.66
N ASN A 404 -10.93 6.66 37.98
CA ASN A 404 -12.21 6.50 38.68
C ASN A 404 -13.11 7.73 38.52
N GLU A 405 -12.59 8.93 38.78
CA GLU A 405 -13.37 10.17 38.61
C GLU A 405 -13.83 10.36 37.16
N LEU A 406 -12.99 10.03 36.17
CA LEU A 406 -13.37 10.08 34.75
C LEU A 406 -14.47 9.07 34.41
N ALA A 407 -14.35 7.83 34.88
CA ALA A 407 -15.39 6.82 34.71
C ALA A 407 -16.72 7.28 35.33
N PHE A 408 -16.70 7.75 36.58
CA PHE A 408 -17.89 8.24 37.26
C PHE A 408 -18.50 9.47 36.60
N GLY A 409 -17.68 10.44 36.16
CA GLY A 409 -18.15 11.64 35.48
C GLY A 409 -18.77 11.34 34.12
N LEU A 410 -18.18 10.42 33.34
CA LEU A 410 -18.77 9.95 32.09
C LEU A 410 -20.10 9.23 32.32
N GLU A 411 -20.18 8.33 33.31
CA GLU A 411 -21.43 7.62 33.64
C GLU A 411 -22.53 8.58 34.13
N GLN A 412 -22.19 9.55 34.98
CA GLN A 412 -23.14 10.56 35.49
C GLN A 412 -23.59 11.56 34.43
N SER A 413 -22.78 11.78 33.38
CA SER A 413 -23.13 12.72 32.31
C SER A 413 -24.34 12.27 31.51
N GLU A 414 -24.62 10.95 31.51
CA GLU A 414 -25.63 10.27 30.68
C GLU A 414 -25.42 10.47 29.17
N GLN A 415 -24.27 11.02 28.76
CA GLN A 415 -23.88 11.12 27.36
C GLN A 415 -23.24 9.82 26.89
N LYS A 416 -23.43 9.49 25.61
CA LYS A 416 -22.80 8.33 25.01
C LYS A 416 -21.31 8.62 24.81
N PHE A 417 -20.43 7.66 25.06
CA PHE A 417 -18.98 7.90 24.93
C PHE A 417 -18.20 6.74 24.34
N ILE A 418 -17.10 7.07 23.66
CA ILE A 418 -15.99 6.15 23.36
C ILE A 418 -14.79 6.62 24.17
N TRP A 419 -14.23 5.76 25.01
CA TRP A 419 -13.05 6.09 25.81
C TRP A 419 -11.90 5.13 25.52
N VAL A 420 -10.75 5.69 25.14
CA VAL A 420 -9.52 4.94 24.88
C VAL A 420 -8.68 4.86 26.16
N LEU A 421 -8.47 3.65 26.67
CA LEU A 421 -7.61 3.30 27.80
C LEU A 421 -6.36 2.58 27.29
N ARG A 422 -5.15 3.06 27.61
CA ARG A 422 -3.92 2.49 27.04
C ARG A 422 -3.02 1.88 28.10
N GLY A 423 -2.13 0.98 27.69
CA GLY A 423 -1.19 0.30 28.60
C GLY A 423 -0.29 1.22 29.43
N ALA A 424 -0.10 2.48 29.03
CA ALA A 424 0.60 3.50 29.83
C ALA A 424 -0.20 3.91 31.09
N ASP A 425 -1.53 3.71 31.08
CA ASP A 425 -2.42 3.89 32.24
C ASP A 425 -2.37 2.70 33.21
N LYS A 426 -1.44 1.74 33.03
CA LYS A 426 -1.28 0.57 33.90
C LYS A 426 -0.19 0.80 34.94
N LYS A 427 -0.62 0.82 36.20
CA LYS A 427 0.15 1.03 37.44
C LYS A 427 0.89 2.37 37.45
N GLY A 428 0.47 3.23 38.37
CA GLY A 428 1.15 4.50 38.63
C GLY A 428 2.65 4.31 38.77
N GLY A 429 3.41 5.18 38.10
CA GLY A 429 4.79 5.47 38.42
C GLY A 429 5.84 4.56 37.78
N ASP A 430 5.87 3.27 38.10
CA ASP A 430 7.15 2.55 38.02
C ASP A 430 7.09 1.23 37.23
N ASN A 431 7.97 1.14 36.23
CA ASN A 431 8.36 -0.05 35.45
C ASN A 431 7.45 -0.47 34.27
N ILE A 432 7.75 0.11 33.10
CA ILE A 432 7.17 -0.21 31.78
C ILE A 432 7.61 -1.58 31.23
N GLU A 433 8.65 -2.22 31.78
CA GLU A 433 9.29 -3.37 31.14
C GLU A 433 8.60 -4.74 31.33
N ASN A 434 7.50 -4.86 32.09
CA ASN A 434 6.93 -6.19 32.40
C ASN A 434 5.40 -6.33 32.27
N VAL A 435 4.74 -5.56 31.39
CA VAL A 435 3.28 -5.68 31.21
C VAL A 435 2.92 -6.69 30.11
N LYS A 436 2.55 -7.91 30.51
CA LYS A 436 1.93 -8.92 29.61
C LYS A 436 0.66 -8.35 28.93
N ARG A 437 0.48 -8.62 27.64
CA ARG A 437 -0.77 -8.42 26.90
C ARG A 437 -1.93 -9.12 27.65
N GLY A 438 -3.00 -8.38 27.97
CA GLY A 438 -4.24 -8.95 28.52
C GLY A 438 -4.52 -8.77 30.02
N SER A 439 -3.72 -8.03 30.80
CA SER A 439 -4.09 -7.72 32.21
C SER A 439 -5.20 -6.65 32.31
N ASN A 440 -6.18 -6.86 33.21
CA ASN A 440 -7.31 -5.96 33.48
C ASN A 440 -6.87 -4.53 33.85
N PHE A 441 -7.59 -3.52 33.37
CA PHE A 441 -7.52 -2.15 33.87
C PHE A 441 -8.35 -2.06 35.15
N ASP A 442 -7.85 -1.37 36.18
CA ASP A 442 -8.56 -1.17 37.47
C ASP A 442 -9.68 -0.11 37.32
N LEU A 443 -10.65 -0.35 36.43
CA LEU A 443 -11.87 0.45 36.37
C LEU A 443 -12.75 0.22 37.61
N PRO A 444 -13.66 1.16 37.95
CA PRO A 444 -14.59 0.94 39.05
C PRO A 444 -15.35 -0.39 38.90
N GLU A 445 -15.55 -1.10 40.00
CA GLU A 445 -16.19 -2.41 40.00
C GLU A 445 -17.54 -2.38 39.25
N GLY A 446 -17.72 -3.29 38.29
CA GLY A 446 -18.91 -3.40 37.43
C GLY A 446 -19.12 -2.28 36.40
N PHE A 447 -18.16 -1.37 36.19
CA PHE A 447 -18.34 -0.23 35.29
C PHE A 447 -18.59 -0.64 33.84
N GLU A 448 -17.76 -1.53 33.28
CA GLU A 448 -17.91 -2.00 31.88
C GLU A 448 -19.26 -2.69 31.65
N GLU A 449 -19.74 -3.46 32.63
CA GLU A 449 -21.05 -4.11 32.59
C GLU A 449 -22.17 -3.07 32.62
N ARG A 450 -22.12 -2.10 33.54
CA ARG A 450 -23.13 -1.03 33.64
C ARG A 450 -23.25 -0.22 32.35
N ILE A 451 -22.14 0.18 31.74
CA ILE A 451 -22.18 0.99 30.51
C ILE A 451 -22.63 0.17 29.29
N LYS A 452 -22.34 -1.13 29.27
CA LYS A 452 -22.77 -2.07 28.22
C LYS A 452 -24.27 -2.35 28.32
N ASP A 453 -24.78 -2.64 29.51
CA ASP A 453 -26.21 -2.91 29.75
C ASP A 453 -27.07 -1.68 29.44
N LYS A 454 -26.59 -0.48 29.80
CA LYS A 454 -27.24 0.80 29.46
C LYS A 454 -27.03 1.22 27.99
N GLY A 455 -26.08 0.60 27.28
CA GLY A 455 -25.72 0.96 25.90
C GLY A 455 -25.09 2.34 25.73
N VAL A 456 -24.48 2.89 26.79
CA VAL A 456 -24.00 4.29 26.84
C VAL A 456 -22.49 4.45 26.61
N GLY A 457 -21.71 3.37 26.61
CA GLY A 457 -20.25 3.50 26.48
C GLY A 457 -19.57 2.36 25.74
N PHE A 458 -18.45 2.69 25.10
CA PHE A 458 -17.52 1.73 24.51
C PHE A 458 -16.09 2.04 25.00
N ILE A 459 -15.38 1.02 25.49
CA ILE A 459 -14.00 1.14 25.98
C ILE A 459 -13.04 0.50 24.98
N GLU A 460 -12.12 1.29 24.43
CA GLU A 460 -11.04 0.78 23.57
C GLU A 460 -9.74 0.64 24.37
N LYS A 461 -9.24 -0.59 24.52
CA LYS A 461 -8.09 -0.92 25.38
C LYS A 461 -6.73 -0.91 24.67
N ASN A 462 -6.72 -0.71 23.36
CA ASN A 462 -5.54 -0.78 22.50
C ASN A 462 -5.39 0.52 21.68
N TRP A 463 -5.45 0.40 20.36
CA TRP A 463 -5.30 1.49 19.42
C TRP A 463 -6.67 1.80 18.81
N ALA A 464 -7.08 3.07 18.85
CA ALA A 464 -8.31 3.54 18.24
C ALA A 464 -8.02 4.28 16.93
N PRO A 465 -8.82 4.07 15.87
CA PRO A 465 -8.76 4.83 14.62
C PRO A 465 -9.35 6.24 14.83
N GLN A 466 -8.61 7.08 15.55
CA GLN A 466 -9.06 8.37 16.08
C GLN A 466 -9.63 9.29 14.99
N LEU A 467 -8.93 9.43 13.87
CA LEU A 467 -9.36 10.35 12.81
C LEU A 467 -10.68 9.89 12.18
N GLU A 468 -10.85 8.58 11.99
CA GLU A 468 -12.10 8.00 11.50
C GLU A 468 -13.24 8.09 12.53
N ILE A 469 -12.96 7.98 13.83
CA ILE A 469 -13.96 8.22 14.89
C ILE A 469 -14.41 9.69 14.87
N LEU A 470 -13.47 10.64 14.78
CA LEU A 470 -13.79 12.07 14.70
C LEU A 470 -14.56 12.43 13.43
N ALA A 471 -14.30 11.74 12.32
CA ALA A 471 -15.03 11.93 11.06
C ALA A 471 -16.46 11.36 11.08
N HIS A 472 -16.81 10.55 12.08
CA HIS A 472 -18.09 9.86 12.14
C HIS A 472 -19.22 10.83 12.53
N GLY A 473 -20.36 10.78 11.82
CA GLY A 473 -21.48 11.71 12.04
C GLY A 473 -22.12 11.64 13.43
N SER A 474 -21.95 10.53 14.14
CA SER A 474 -22.41 10.38 15.54
C SER A 474 -21.47 11.01 16.56
N THR A 475 -20.23 11.32 16.20
CA THR A 475 -19.27 11.95 17.12
C THR A 475 -19.60 13.44 17.26
N GLY A 476 -19.97 13.83 18.46
CA GLY A 476 -20.42 15.18 18.77
C GLY A 476 -19.47 16.02 19.63
N GLY A 477 -18.41 15.43 20.18
CA GLY A 477 -17.41 16.15 20.97
C GLY A 477 -16.14 15.33 21.15
N PHE A 478 -15.03 15.99 21.45
CA PHE A 478 -13.74 15.36 21.68
C PHE A 478 -13.10 15.85 22.97
N MET A 479 -13.08 15.00 24.01
CA MET A 479 -12.27 15.24 25.19
C MET A 479 -10.82 14.85 24.93
N SER A 480 -9.93 15.83 24.99
CA SER A 480 -8.55 15.69 24.52
C SER A 480 -7.57 16.41 25.42
N HIS A 481 -6.36 15.86 25.46
CA HIS A 481 -5.18 16.53 25.99
C HIS A 481 -4.74 17.79 25.23
N CYS A 482 -5.34 18.09 24.06
CA CYS A 482 -4.99 19.25 23.23
C CYS A 482 -3.55 19.24 22.67
N GLY A 483 -2.96 18.07 22.44
CA GLY A 483 -1.78 17.97 21.58
C GLY A 483 -2.11 18.45 20.15
N TRP A 484 -1.17 19.12 19.48
CA TRP A 484 -1.49 19.86 18.26
C TRP A 484 -2.08 18.99 17.13
N ASN A 485 -1.61 17.76 16.96
CA ASN A 485 -2.22 16.83 16.00
C ASN A 485 -3.70 16.58 16.30
N SER A 486 -4.05 16.33 17.58
CA SER A 486 -5.45 16.13 17.99
C SER A 486 -6.31 17.37 17.78
N CYS A 487 -5.76 18.57 18.01
CA CYS A 487 -6.44 19.83 17.69
C CYS A 487 -6.73 19.95 16.19
N ILE A 488 -5.73 19.69 15.36
CA ILE A 488 -5.84 19.76 13.89
C ILE A 488 -6.83 18.71 13.35
N GLU A 489 -6.82 17.49 13.88
CA GLU A 489 -7.80 16.44 13.51
C GLU A 489 -9.23 16.86 13.88
N SER A 490 -9.44 17.39 15.09
CA SER A 490 -10.74 17.90 15.55
C SER A 490 -11.26 19.06 14.70
N ILE A 491 -10.40 20.04 14.42
CA ILE A 491 -10.73 21.19 13.56
C ILE A 491 -11.05 20.72 12.14
N SER A 492 -10.27 19.79 11.60
CA SER A 492 -10.48 19.25 10.26
C SER A 492 -11.83 18.55 10.14
N MET A 493 -12.21 17.76 11.15
CA MET A 493 -13.47 16.99 11.16
C MET A 493 -14.69 17.77 11.66
N GLY A 494 -14.51 19.00 12.18
CA GLY A 494 -15.62 19.82 12.65
C GLY A 494 -16.18 19.36 14.01
N VAL A 495 -15.33 18.85 14.90
CA VAL A 495 -15.73 18.36 16.24
C VAL A 495 -15.25 19.34 17.31
N PRO A 496 -16.13 19.82 18.22
CA PRO A 496 -15.73 20.73 19.29
C PRO A 496 -15.01 19.99 20.43
N MET A 497 -14.12 20.69 21.15
CA MET A 497 -13.18 20.04 22.09
C MET A 497 -13.52 20.31 23.57
N ALA A 498 -13.37 19.29 24.41
CA ALA A 498 -13.27 19.42 25.86
C ALA A 498 -11.78 19.33 26.24
N ALA A 499 -11.17 20.46 26.57
CA ALA A 499 -9.73 20.61 26.73
C ALA A 499 -9.24 20.18 28.12
N TRP A 500 -8.23 19.30 28.14
CA TRP A 500 -7.61 18.77 29.35
C TRP A 500 -6.08 18.70 29.19
N PRO A 501 -5.37 19.84 29.17
CA PRO A 501 -3.93 19.87 28.95
C PRO A 501 -3.16 19.17 30.07
N ILE A 502 -2.08 18.43 29.72
CA ILE A 502 -1.25 17.65 30.65
C ILE A 502 0.22 18.09 30.64
N HIS A 503 0.82 18.40 29.49
CA HIS A 503 2.22 18.85 29.40
C HIS A 503 2.54 19.52 28.05
N SER A 504 3.80 19.89 27.82
CA SER A 504 4.34 20.40 26.55
C SER A 504 3.61 21.65 25.99
N ASP A 505 3.17 21.61 24.73
CA ASP A 505 2.45 22.66 24.01
C ASP A 505 0.96 22.72 24.36
N GLN A 506 0.45 21.67 25.03
CA GLN A 506 -0.98 21.47 25.27
C GLN A 506 -1.66 22.63 26.02
N PRO A 507 -1.08 23.24 27.07
CA PRO A 507 -1.73 24.37 27.76
C PRO A 507 -1.93 25.57 26.85
N ARG A 508 -0.98 25.83 25.95
CA ARG A 508 -1.04 26.92 24.98
C ARG A 508 -2.07 26.62 23.88
N ASN A 509 -2.10 25.38 23.40
CA ASN A 509 -3.14 24.94 22.47
C ASN A 509 -4.54 25.03 23.10
N THR A 510 -4.70 24.73 24.40
CA THR A 510 -5.97 24.91 25.12
C THR A 510 -6.44 26.37 25.06
N VAL A 511 -5.56 27.35 25.27
CA VAL A 511 -5.89 28.77 25.13
C VAL A 511 -6.27 29.13 23.69
N LEU A 512 -5.53 28.62 22.70
CA LEU A 512 -5.87 28.80 21.28
C LEU A 512 -7.27 28.26 20.97
N ILE A 513 -7.59 27.05 21.43
CA ILE A 513 -8.87 26.36 21.16
C ILE A 513 -10.05 27.05 21.87
N THR A 514 -9.87 27.43 23.14
CA THR A 514 -10.98 27.87 24.00
C THR A 514 -11.17 29.39 24.02
N LYS A 515 -10.10 30.18 24.06
CA LYS A 515 -10.17 31.65 24.15
C LYS A 515 -10.08 32.34 22.78
N VAL A 516 -9.20 31.86 21.90
CA VAL A 516 -8.96 32.50 20.59
C VAL A 516 -9.97 32.02 19.54
N LEU A 517 -9.99 30.72 19.24
CA LEU A 517 -10.88 30.14 18.23
C LEU A 517 -12.31 29.96 18.76
N LYS A 518 -12.46 29.78 20.08
CA LYS A 518 -13.74 29.56 20.76
C LYS A 518 -14.50 28.37 20.17
N ILE A 519 -13.82 27.24 20.07
CA ILE A 519 -14.35 25.96 19.54
C ILE A 519 -14.26 24.82 20.57
N GLY A 520 -14.02 25.15 21.83
CA GLY A 520 -13.97 24.18 22.91
C GLY A 520 -14.13 24.83 24.28
N ILE A 521 -14.28 23.97 25.30
CA ILE A 521 -14.38 24.35 26.71
C ILE A 521 -13.23 23.75 27.51
N ILE A 522 -12.96 24.30 28.69
CA ILE A 522 -11.92 23.79 29.60
C ILE A 522 -12.53 22.76 30.56
N VAL A 523 -12.00 21.54 30.56
CA VAL A 523 -12.30 20.52 31.58
C VAL A 523 -11.34 20.65 32.77
N ARG A 524 -10.04 20.79 32.47
CA ARG A 524 -9.00 21.04 33.47
C ARG A 524 -8.23 22.31 33.11
N ASP A 525 -8.22 23.28 34.01
CA ASP A 525 -7.33 24.43 33.89
C ASP A 525 -5.90 23.99 34.20
N TRP A 526 -4.93 24.53 33.46
CA TRP A 526 -3.52 24.24 33.67
C TRP A 526 -3.03 24.66 35.08
N GLU A 527 -3.60 25.73 35.64
CA GLU A 527 -3.27 26.18 36.99
C GLU A 527 -3.57 25.09 38.03
N ASN A 528 -4.57 24.23 37.76
CA ASN A 528 -5.02 23.14 38.62
C ASN A 528 -4.49 21.77 38.16
N ARG A 529 -3.36 21.71 37.43
CA ARG A 529 -2.80 20.47 36.86
C ARG A 529 -2.49 19.38 37.91
N ASP A 530 -2.14 19.79 39.13
CA ASP A 530 -1.78 18.91 40.25
C ASP A 530 -3.03 18.46 41.04
N GLU A 531 -4.21 19.03 40.75
CA GLU A 531 -5.46 18.69 41.41
C GLU A 531 -6.21 17.56 40.69
N LEU A 532 -6.90 16.73 41.47
CA LEU A 532 -7.82 15.72 40.95
C LEU A 532 -9.03 16.39 40.32
N VAL A 533 -9.33 16.07 39.06
CA VAL A 533 -10.53 16.55 38.39
C VAL A 533 -11.70 15.66 38.79
N SER A 534 -12.58 16.20 39.64
CA SER A 534 -13.76 15.48 40.14
C SER A 534 -14.74 15.05 39.04
N ALA A 535 -15.45 13.95 39.27
CA ALA A 535 -16.52 13.42 38.44
C ALA A 535 -17.58 14.49 38.12
N ALA A 536 -17.94 15.32 39.10
CA ALA A 536 -18.89 16.42 38.90
C ALA A 536 -18.39 17.46 37.88
N LYS A 537 -17.08 17.76 37.87
CA LYS A 537 -16.49 18.70 36.89
C LYS A 537 -16.48 18.10 35.48
N ILE A 538 -16.19 16.80 35.38
CA ILE A 538 -16.20 16.04 34.13
C ILE A 538 -17.62 15.95 33.58
N GLU A 539 -18.59 15.56 34.42
CA GLU A 539 -20.01 15.50 34.09
C GLU A 539 -20.50 16.84 33.53
N ASN A 540 -20.26 17.93 34.26
CA ASN A 540 -20.68 19.27 33.85
C ASN A 540 -20.04 19.68 32.52
N ALA A 541 -18.75 19.42 32.32
CA ALA A 541 -18.08 19.74 31.06
C ALA A 541 -18.67 18.93 29.90
N VAL A 542 -18.88 17.62 30.08
CA VAL A 542 -19.47 16.75 29.05
C VAL A 542 -20.90 17.18 28.71
N ARG A 543 -21.74 17.45 29.72
CA ARG A 543 -23.12 17.94 29.53
C ARG A 543 -23.16 19.30 28.85
N ASN A 544 -22.28 20.22 29.24
CA ASN A 544 -22.19 21.55 28.62
C ASN A 544 -21.79 21.45 27.15
N LEU A 545 -20.76 20.65 26.82
CA LEU A 545 -20.31 20.51 25.43
C LEU A 545 -21.36 19.83 24.54
N MET A 546 -22.04 18.80 25.06
CA MET A 546 -22.90 17.94 24.26
C MET A 546 -24.37 18.40 24.19
N GLY A 547 -24.88 19.06 25.23
CA GLY A 547 -26.32 19.32 25.39
C GLY A 547 -26.72 20.75 25.73
N SER A 548 -25.78 21.71 25.80
CA SER A 548 -26.09 23.11 26.10
C SER A 548 -26.11 24.00 24.84
N ALA A 549 -26.71 25.20 24.97
CA ALA A 549 -26.68 26.22 23.91
C ALA A 549 -25.25 26.70 23.61
N GLU A 550 -24.36 26.71 24.59
CA GLU A 550 -22.94 27.00 24.39
C GLU A 550 -22.30 25.90 23.53
N GLY A 551 -22.54 24.64 23.86
CA GLY A 551 -22.07 23.49 23.09
C GLY A 551 -22.49 23.52 21.62
N GLU A 552 -23.75 23.89 21.35
CA GLU A 552 -24.25 24.04 19.98
C GLU A 552 -23.57 25.18 19.21
N GLU A 553 -23.32 26.33 19.87
CA GLU A 553 -22.55 27.43 19.26
C GLU A 553 -21.10 27.03 18.98
N LEU A 554 -20.45 26.27 19.86
CA LEU A 554 -19.10 25.75 19.63
C LEU A 554 -19.09 24.80 18.43
N ARG A 555 -20.09 23.92 18.31
CA ARG A 555 -20.28 23.00 17.18
C ARG A 555 -20.48 23.75 15.85
N ARG A 556 -21.30 24.81 15.86
CA ARG A 556 -21.50 25.69 14.70
C ARG A 556 -20.17 26.33 14.27
N ARG A 557 -19.42 26.92 15.21
CA ARG A 557 -18.13 27.57 14.94
C ARG A 557 -17.09 26.62 14.36
N VAL A 558 -16.92 25.44 14.96
CA VAL A 558 -15.94 24.47 14.47
C VAL A 558 -16.34 23.88 13.11
N THR A 559 -17.63 23.75 12.83
CA THR A 559 -18.14 23.32 11.51
C THR A 559 -17.82 24.37 10.43
N GLU A 560 -18.01 25.66 10.74
CA GLU A 560 -17.64 26.76 9.84
C GLU A 560 -16.13 26.82 9.59
N LEU A 561 -15.33 26.68 10.66
CA LEU A 561 -13.88 26.64 10.55
C LEU A 561 -13.40 25.42 9.75
N SER A 562 -13.95 24.23 10.01
CA SER A 562 -13.69 23.01 9.23
C SER A 562 -14.00 23.22 7.75
N SER A 563 -15.13 23.86 7.42
CA SER A 563 -15.50 24.16 6.04
C SER A 563 -14.51 25.10 5.36
N ALA A 564 -14.01 26.12 6.08
CA ALA A 564 -12.99 27.03 5.59
C ALA A 564 -11.64 26.33 5.35
N VAL A 565 -11.19 25.52 6.32
CA VAL A 565 -9.98 24.71 6.24
C VAL A 565 -10.04 23.73 5.07
N ASN A 566 -11.17 23.02 4.92
CA ASN A 566 -11.43 22.12 3.79
C ASN A 566 -11.28 22.82 2.43
N LYS A 567 -11.85 24.01 2.29
CA LYS A 567 -11.72 24.81 1.05
C LYS A 567 -10.27 25.27 0.83
N SER A 568 -9.56 25.62 1.90
CA SER A 568 -8.16 26.06 1.87
C SER A 568 -7.21 24.99 1.31
N VAL A 569 -7.41 23.73 1.71
CA VAL A 569 -6.58 22.58 1.27
C VAL A 569 -6.88 22.14 -0.17
N MET A 570 -8.15 22.14 -0.59
CA MET A 570 -8.52 21.63 -1.93
C MET A 570 -8.06 22.54 -3.07
N ASN A 571 -8.37 23.84 -3.00
CA ASN A 571 -8.05 24.82 -4.07
C ASN A 571 -7.78 26.24 -3.51
N GLY A 572 -7.48 26.37 -2.21
CA GLY A 572 -7.44 27.63 -1.49
C GLY A 572 -6.05 28.04 -0.98
N ALA A 573 -5.99 28.71 0.17
CA ALA A 573 -4.79 29.36 0.66
C ALA A 573 -3.67 28.36 1.03
N SER A 574 -3.97 27.28 1.77
CA SER A 574 -2.98 26.24 2.11
C SER A 574 -2.36 25.61 0.88
N ARG A 575 -3.16 25.33 -0.16
CA ARG A 575 -2.63 24.79 -1.41
C ARG A 575 -1.68 25.78 -2.10
N LYS A 576 -2.05 27.06 -2.14
CA LYS A 576 -1.19 28.12 -2.69
C LYS A 576 0.07 28.34 -1.87
N GLU A 577 0.01 28.23 -0.55
CA GLU A 577 1.19 28.31 0.34
C GLU A 577 2.12 27.13 0.10
N MET A 578 1.59 25.91 -0.05
CA MET A 578 2.36 24.73 -0.44
C MET A 578 3.02 24.93 -1.82
N ASP A 579 2.28 25.36 -2.83
CA ASP A 579 2.80 25.64 -4.18
C ASP A 579 3.85 26.78 -4.16
N SER A 580 3.67 27.77 -3.27
CA SER A 580 4.57 28.90 -3.11
C SER A 580 5.86 28.53 -2.35
N PHE A 581 5.77 27.62 -1.37
CA PHE A 581 6.93 26.97 -0.76
C PHE A 581 7.79 26.30 -1.84
N PHE A 582 7.17 25.59 -2.78
CA PHE A 582 7.88 25.02 -3.94
C PHE A 582 8.42 26.07 -4.93
N SER A 583 7.85 27.28 -4.95
CA SER A 583 8.24 28.37 -5.86
C SER A 583 9.21 29.41 -5.27
N HIS A 584 9.46 29.38 -3.96
CA HIS A 584 10.24 30.39 -3.22
C HIS A 584 11.72 30.45 -3.68
N LYS A 585 12.41 31.61 -3.66
CA LYS A 585 13.78 31.85 -4.24
C LYS A 585 14.81 30.72 -4.03
N SER A 586 14.82 30.06 -2.87
CA SER A 586 15.61 28.85 -2.59
C SER A 586 15.11 27.65 -3.40
N ALA A 587 13.81 27.33 -3.36
CA ALA A 587 13.08 26.39 -4.23
C ALA A 587 12.82 26.87 -5.69
N LYS A 588 13.24 28.08 -6.09
CA LYS A 588 12.94 28.64 -7.41
C LYS A 588 13.75 27.97 -8.52
N LYS A 589 14.86 27.32 -8.16
CA LYS A 589 15.56 26.36 -9.02
C LYS A 589 14.84 25.01 -9.13
N LEU A 590 14.08 24.58 -8.11
CA LEU A 590 13.09 23.49 -8.19
C LEU A 590 11.98 23.87 -9.18
N CYS A 591 11.42 25.08 -9.09
CA CYS A 591 10.34 25.49 -9.99
C CYS A 591 10.80 25.81 -11.42
N SER A 592 12.06 26.20 -11.65
CA SER A 592 12.59 26.35 -13.02
C SER A 592 12.75 25.02 -13.76
N SER A 593 12.76 23.88 -13.03
CA SER A 593 12.59 22.55 -13.61
C SER A 593 11.11 22.11 -13.64
N MET A 594 10.26 22.58 -12.71
CA MET A 594 8.81 22.33 -12.77
C MET A 594 8.09 23.07 -13.92
N ALA A 595 8.53 24.28 -14.29
CA ALA A 595 8.05 24.97 -15.49
C ALA A 595 8.66 24.42 -16.79
N LYS A 596 9.65 23.51 -16.69
CA LYS A 596 10.16 22.72 -17.82
C LYS A 596 9.51 21.34 -17.93
N LEU A 597 8.84 20.86 -16.89
CA LEU A 597 8.12 19.58 -16.89
C LEU A 597 6.79 19.61 -17.68
N THR A 598 6.45 20.74 -18.28
CA THR A 598 5.39 20.82 -19.30
C THR A 598 5.93 20.87 -20.74
N ASN A 599 7.23 20.66 -20.97
CA ASN A 599 7.77 20.48 -22.32
C ASN A 599 8.23 19.03 -22.56
N HIS A 600 7.35 18.26 -23.20
CA HIS A 600 7.63 17.20 -24.16
C HIS A 600 8.94 16.36 -24.05
N GLU A 601 9.21 15.70 -22.93
CA GLU A 601 10.34 14.74 -22.86
C GLU A 601 10.00 13.37 -23.46
N VAL A 602 8.93 12.72 -23.00
CA VAL A 602 8.60 11.35 -23.45
C VAL A 602 7.13 11.23 -23.81
N ALA A 603 6.83 10.65 -24.98
CA ALA A 603 5.49 10.21 -25.34
C ALA A 603 5.46 8.69 -25.47
N ILE A 604 4.36 8.07 -25.04
CA ILE A 604 4.16 6.62 -25.12
C ILE A 604 3.09 6.32 -26.16
N VAL A 605 3.35 5.39 -27.07
CA VAL A 605 2.41 4.89 -28.08
C VAL A 605 2.11 3.42 -27.81
N MET A 606 0.84 3.09 -27.59
CA MET A 606 0.36 1.72 -27.39
C MET A 606 -0.19 1.18 -28.71
N VAL A 607 0.30 0.00 -29.14
CA VAL A 607 -0.10 -0.65 -30.40
C VAL A 607 -0.54 -2.10 -30.13
N PRO A 608 -1.85 -2.34 -29.89
CA PRO A 608 -2.36 -3.67 -29.58
C PRO A 608 -2.63 -4.52 -30.84
N LEU A 609 -2.62 -5.84 -30.67
CA LEU A 609 -3.25 -6.76 -31.63
C LEU A 609 -4.79 -6.60 -31.55
N PRO A 610 -5.52 -6.63 -32.68
CA PRO A 610 -6.99 -6.49 -32.71
C PRO A 610 -7.72 -7.76 -32.24
N ALA A 611 -7.42 -8.21 -31.02
CA ALA A 611 -8.11 -9.29 -30.33
C ALA A 611 -8.44 -8.82 -28.91
N GLN A 612 -9.65 -9.12 -28.41
CA GLN A 612 -10.14 -8.54 -27.16
C GLN A 612 -9.20 -8.76 -25.97
N GLY A 613 -8.65 -9.97 -25.81
CA GLY A 613 -7.73 -10.27 -24.71
C GLY A 613 -6.41 -9.49 -24.77
N HIS A 614 -5.99 -9.08 -25.96
CA HIS A 614 -4.78 -8.28 -26.18
C HIS A 614 -5.08 -6.78 -25.99
N LEU A 615 -6.21 -6.30 -26.54
CA LEU A 615 -6.71 -4.94 -26.35
C LEU A 615 -6.88 -4.60 -24.86
N ASN A 616 -7.52 -5.49 -24.10
CA ASN A 616 -7.77 -5.30 -22.66
C ASN A 616 -6.47 -5.18 -21.87
N GLN A 617 -5.48 -6.04 -22.12
CA GLN A 617 -4.21 -6.00 -21.40
C GLN A 617 -3.44 -4.70 -21.66
N LEU A 618 -3.34 -4.23 -22.91
CA LEU A 618 -2.67 -2.96 -23.19
C LEU A 618 -3.46 -1.76 -22.67
N LEU A 619 -4.80 -1.83 -22.64
CA LEU A 619 -5.62 -0.78 -22.00
C LEU A 619 -5.38 -0.72 -20.49
N HIS A 620 -5.33 -1.87 -19.83
CA HIS A 620 -5.00 -1.95 -18.41
C HIS A 620 -3.59 -1.43 -18.12
N LEU A 621 -2.61 -1.80 -18.95
CA LEU A 621 -1.27 -1.21 -18.88
C LEU A 621 -1.30 0.31 -19.07
N SER A 622 -2.09 0.80 -20.02
CA SER A 622 -2.24 2.24 -20.28
C SER A 622 -2.77 2.98 -19.06
N ARG A 623 -3.73 2.39 -18.33
CA ARG A 623 -4.22 2.93 -17.06
C ARG A 623 -3.08 3.07 -16.05
N LEU A 624 -2.29 2.02 -15.85
CA LEU A 624 -1.20 2.01 -14.87
C LEU A 624 -0.12 3.04 -15.24
N ILE A 625 0.25 3.12 -16.51
CA ILE A 625 1.22 4.11 -16.99
C ILE A 625 0.65 5.54 -16.90
N SER A 626 -0.65 5.73 -17.10
CA SER A 626 -1.29 7.06 -17.02
C SER A 626 -1.17 7.69 -15.62
N ALA A 627 -1.02 6.88 -14.57
CA ALA A 627 -0.77 7.35 -13.20
C ALA A 627 0.59 8.06 -13.07
N TYR A 628 1.52 7.82 -13.99
CA TYR A 628 2.80 8.52 -14.09
C TYR A 628 2.70 9.82 -14.92
N HIS A 629 1.50 10.25 -15.32
CA HIS A 629 1.24 11.48 -16.08
C HIS A 629 2.09 11.65 -17.35
N LEU A 630 2.45 10.55 -18.01
CA LEU A 630 3.11 10.58 -19.31
C LEU A 630 2.06 10.71 -20.42
N PRO A 631 2.28 11.54 -21.46
CA PRO A 631 1.42 11.58 -22.65
C PRO A 631 1.30 10.19 -23.30
N LEU A 632 0.09 9.63 -23.30
CA LEU A 632 -0.16 8.28 -23.78
C LEU A 632 -1.06 8.29 -25.01
N HIS A 633 -0.63 7.63 -26.07
CA HIS A 633 -1.27 7.58 -27.38
C HIS A 633 -1.66 6.13 -27.67
N PHE A 634 -2.96 5.82 -27.65
CA PHE A 634 -3.45 4.46 -27.90
C PHE A 634 -3.91 4.34 -29.36
N ALA A 635 -3.15 3.60 -30.18
CA ALA A 635 -3.27 3.61 -31.63
C ALA A 635 -3.77 2.27 -32.17
N GLY A 636 -4.77 2.29 -33.06
CA GLY A 636 -5.31 1.08 -33.66
C GLY A 636 -6.39 1.37 -34.70
N THR A 637 -7.01 0.32 -35.22
CA THR A 637 -8.09 0.48 -36.21
C THR A 637 -9.33 1.09 -35.55
N THR A 638 -10.10 1.88 -36.28
CA THR A 638 -11.37 2.47 -35.79
C THR A 638 -12.32 1.43 -35.16
N VAL A 639 -12.51 0.28 -35.83
CA VAL A 639 -13.41 -0.79 -35.37
C VAL A 639 -12.97 -1.36 -34.02
N HIS A 640 -11.71 -1.79 -33.90
CA HIS A 640 -11.22 -2.43 -32.67
C HIS A 640 -11.07 -1.44 -31.51
N LEU A 641 -10.78 -0.16 -31.75
CA LEU A 641 -10.78 0.85 -30.69
C LEU A 641 -12.20 1.15 -30.20
N ARG A 642 -13.20 1.15 -31.09
CA ARG A 642 -14.62 1.22 -30.70
C ARG A 642 -15.02 0.00 -29.86
N GLN A 643 -14.63 -1.20 -30.29
CA GLN A 643 -14.83 -2.43 -29.52
C GLN A 643 -14.19 -2.35 -28.13
N ALA A 644 -12.94 -1.89 -28.05
CA ALA A 644 -12.20 -1.78 -26.80
C ALA A 644 -12.86 -0.78 -25.84
N LYS A 645 -13.32 0.38 -26.35
CA LYS A 645 -14.08 1.38 -25.56
C LYS A 645 -15.42 0.86 -25.06
N ASN A 646 -16.13 0.05 -25.86
CA ASN A 646 -17.45 -0.49 -25.48
C ASN A 646 -17.37 -1.61 -24.44
N ARG A 647 -16.24 -2.33 -24.39
CA ARG A 647 -16.07 -3.55 -23.58
C ARG A 647 -15.00 -3.39 -22.49
N ILE A 648 -14.58 -2.16 -22.17
CA ILE A 648 -13.66 -1.90 -21.07
C ILE A 648 -14.42 -1.95 -19.73
N HIS A 649 -13.84 -2.63 -18.74
CA HIS A 649 -14.42 -2.80 -17.39
C HIS A 649 -13.43 -2.39 -16.32
N GLY A 650 -13.91 -2.11 -15.11
CA GLY A 650 -13.09 -1.68 -13.97
C GLY A 650 -12.48 -0.26 -14.02
N TRP A 651 -12.67 0.52 -15.09
CA TRP A 651 -12.40 1.97 -15.16
C TRP A 651 -12.94 2.63 -16.43
N ASN A 652 -13.10 3.96 -16.39
CA ASN A 652 -13.47 4.76 -17.56
C ASN A 652 -12.22 5.41 -18.19
N PRO A 653 -11.80 5.03 -19.40
CA PRO A 653 -10.64 5.64 -20.06
C PRO A 653 -10.91 7.09 -20.52
N LEU A 654 -12.17 7.50 -20.62
CA LEU A 654 -12.55 8.88 -20.95
C LEU A 654 -12.48 9.83 -19.75
N SER A 655 -12.39 9.30 -18.53
CA SER A 655 -12.22 10.13 -17.33
C SER A 655 -10.75 10.50 -17.05
N THR A 656 -9.79 9.92 -17.78
CA THR A 656 -8.37 10.26 -17.66
C THR A 656 -7.95 11.14 -18.82
N SER A 657 -7.67 12.41 -18.55
CA SER A 657 -7.29 13.40 -19.57
C SER A 657 -5.93 13.15 -20.26
N THR A 658 -5.25 12.05 -19.92
CA THR A 658 -3.88 11.73 -20.35
C THR A 658 -3.78 10.67 -21.46
N VAL A 659 -4.88 9.94 -21.77
CA VAL A 659 -4.90 8.91 -22.83
C VAL A 659 -5.59 9.45 -24.09
N LYS A 660 -4.83 9.57 -25.19
CA LYS A 660 -5.31 10.01 -26.51
C LYS A 660 -5.47 8.81 -27.44
N PHE A 661 -6.69 8.55 -27.90
CA PHE A 661 -6.96 7.48 -28.88
C PHE A 661 -6.70 7.95 -30.31
N HIS A 662 -6.04 7.12 -31.12
CA HIS A 662 -5.76 7.35 -32.54
C HIS A 662 -6.42 6.25 -33.36
N GLU A 663 -7.55 6.60 -33.98
CA GLU A 663 -8.38 5.69 -34.77
C GLU A 663 -8.00 5.79 -36.23
N PHE A 664 -7.52 4.69 -36.80
CA PHE A 664 -7.14 4.61 -38.20
C PHE A 664 -8.15 3.78 -38.99
N PRO A 665 -8.76 4.33 -40.06
CA PRO A 665 -9.59 3.55 -40.95
C PRO A 665 -8.71 2.57 -41.74
N ILE A 666 -9.22 1.37 -41.93
CA ILE A 666 -8.61 0.34 -42.79
C ILE A 666 -9.63 -0.14 -43.81
N PRO A 667 -9.21 -0.69 -44.97
CA PRO A 667 -10.13 -1.27 -45.93
C PRO A 667 -11.02 -2.34 -45.29
N ASN A 668 -12.26 -2.43 -45.76
CA ASN A 668 -13.17 -3.50 -45.34
C ASN A 668 -12.57 -4.87 -45.69
N TYR A 669 -12.72 -5.83 -44.79
CA TYR A 669 -12.31 -7.22 -44.99
C TYR A 669 -13.47 -8.13 -44.59
N GLU A 670 -13.67 -9.21 -45.33
CA GLU A 670 -14.67 -10.22 -44.99
C GLU A 670 -14.08 -11.22 -44.00
N THR A 671 -14.85 -11.55 -42.96
CA THR A 671 -14.48 -12.56 -41.97
C THR A 671 -15.39 -13.76 -42.12
N PRO A 672 -14.85 -14.98 -42.29
CA PRO A 672 -15.70 -16.17 -42.33
C PRO A 672 -16.43 -16.33 -40.99
N PRO A 673 -17.61 -16.98 -40.96
CA PRO A 673 -18.31 -17.24 -39.71
C PRO A 673 -17.48 -18.18 -38.83
N PRO A 674 -17.59 -18.06 -37.48
CA PRO A 674 -16.98 -19.02 -36.58
C PRO A 674 -17.46 -20.46 -36.89
N ASN A 675 -16.54 -21.43 -36.93
CA ASN A 675 -16.86 -22.83 -37.23
C ASN A 675 -16.65 -23.73 -35.99
N PRO A 676 -17.71 -24.04 -35.22
CA PRO A 676 -17.58 -24.87 -34.01
C PRO A 676 -17.17 -26.31 -34.29
N ASN A 677 -17.43 -26.81 -35.51
CA ASN A 677 -17.14 -28.18 -35.95
C ASN A 677 -15.78 -28.31 -36.64
N SER A 678 -14.96 -27.24 -36.63
CA SER A 678 -13.59 -27.29 -37.13
C SER A 678 -12.77 -28.34 -36.38
N THR A 679 -11.95 -29.10 -37.11
CA THR A 679 -10.96 -30.04 -36.55
C THR A 679 -9.83 -29.32 -35.81
N THR A 680 -9.67 -28.01 -36.03
CA THR A 680 -8.77 -27.15 -35.26
C THR A 680 -9.60 -26.11 -34.52
N LYS A 681 -9.51 -26.09 -33.18
CA LYS A 681 -10.25 -25.16 -32.31
C LYS A 681 -9.66 -23.74 -32.27
N PHE A 682 -8.60 -23.47 -33.02
CA PHE A 682 -8.03 -22.13 -33.19
C PHE A 682 -9.01 -21.20 -33.93
N PRO A 683 -9.17 -19.93 -33.52
CA PRO A 683 -10.14 -19.00 -34.08
C PRO A 683 -9.69 -18.40 -35.43
N SER A 684 -9.60 -19.24 -36.47
CA SER A 684 -9.15 -18.83 -37.80
C SER A 684 -10.01 -17.75 -38.44
N GLN A 685 -11.25 -17.55 -37.97
CA GLN A 685 -12.11 -16.46 -38.44
C GLN A 685 -11.54 -15.05 -38.20
N LEU A 686 -10.55 -14.92 -37.31
CA LEU A 686 -9.88 -13.66 -37.02
C LEU A 686 -8.67 -13.38 -37.92
N MET A 687 -8.20 -14.36 -38.70
CA MET A 687 -7.04 -14.20 -39.58
C MET A 687 -7.16 -13.00 -40.53
N PRO A 688 -8.31 -12.75 -41.21
CA PRO A 688 -8.47 -11.56 -42.05
C PRO A 688 -8.26 -10.25 -41.29
N SER A 689 -8.74 -10.15 -40.03
CA SER A 689 -8.52 -8.98 -39.17
C SER A 689 -7.03 -8.79 -38.85
N PHE A 690 -6.33 -9.88 -38.53
CA PHE A 690 -4.89 -9.84 -38.26
C PHE A 690 -4.09 -9.41 -39.49
N HIS A 691 -4.44 -9.88 -40.69
CA HIS A 691 -3.81 -9.43 -41.93
C HIS A 691 -4.14 -7.96 -42.25
N ALA A 692 -5.36 -7.51 -41.97
CA ALA A 692 -5.77 -6.13 -42.20
C ALA A 692 -5.00 -5.12 -41.34
N THR A 693 -4.40 -5.54 -40.21
CA THR A 693 -3.49 -4.68 -39.43
C THR A 693 -2.28 -4.20 -40.21
N SER A 694 -1.90 -4.87 -41.31
CA SER A 694 -0.81 -4.41 -42.17
C SER A 694 -1.04 -3.00 -42.72
N HIS A 695 -2.31 -2.57 -42.86
CA HIS A 695 -2.67 -1.21 -43.25
C HIS A 695 -2.35 -0.15 -42.18
N LEU A 696 -2.07 -0.55 -40.93
CA LEU A 696 -1.65 0.36 -39.86
C LEU A 696 -0.21 0.83 -39.97
N ARG A 697 0.63 0.19 -40.81
CA ARG A 697 2.06 0.55 -40.95
C ARG A 697 2.25 2.04 -41.24
N HIS A 698 1.67 2.54 -42.33
CA HIS A 698 1.86 3.94 -42.73
C HIS A 698 1.24 4.94 -41.73
N PRO A 699 0.01 4.74 -41.23
CA PRO A 699 -0.56 5.63 -40.21
C PRO A 699 0.23 5.66 -38.89
N ILE A 700 0.70 4.51 -38.41
CA ILE A 700 1.50 4.44 -37.18
C ILE A 700 2.87 5.08 -37.40
N THR A 701 3.56 4.80 -38.51
CA THR A 701 4.82 5.48 -38.85
C THR A 701 4.64 7.00 -38.93
N SER A 702 3.53 7.47 -39.49
CA SER A 702 3.21 8.91 -39.56
C SER A 702 3.00 9.51 -38.17
N LEU A 703 2.27 8.82 -37.28
CA LEU A 703 2.08 9.22 -35.88
C LEU A 703 3.42 9.27 -35.14
N LEU A 704 4.28 8.26 -35.31
CA LEU A 704 5.61 8.24 -34.69
C LEU A 704 6.49 9.38 -35.18
N GLN A 705 6.44 9.73 -36.48
CA GLN A 705 7.14 10.89 -37.04
C GLN A 705 6.56 12.22 -36.54
N GLU A 706 5.26 12.33 -36.31
CA GLU A 706 4.65 13.52 -35.71
C GLU A 706 5.14 13.69 -34.27
N LEU A 707 5.09 12.62 -33.47
CA LEU A 707 5.51 12.67 -32.07
C LEU A 707 7.02 12.85 -31.94
N SER A 708 7.84 12.25 -32.79
CA SER A 708 9.30 12.36 -32.72
C SER A 708 9.81 13.79 -32.90
N ARG A 709 9.06 14.64 -33.61
CA ARG A 709 9.37 16.07 -33.79
C ARG A 709 9.09 16.90 -32.54
N ASN A 710 8.13 16.44 -31.73
CA ASN A 710 7.63 17.18 -30.57
C ASN A 710 8.24 16.69 -29.26
N TYR A 711 8.62 15.41 -29.17
CA TYR A 711 9.12 14.77 -27.96
C TYR A 711 10.58 14.36 -28.08
N ARG A 712 11.34 14.45 -26.97
CA ARG A 712 12.73 13.98 -26.91
C ARG A 712 12.83 12.47 -27.18
N ARG A 713 11.95 11.64 -26.59
CA ARG A 713 11.83 10.20 -26.85
C ARG A 713 10.38 9.81 -27.14
N VAL A 714 10.19 8.84 -28.02
CA VAL A 714 8.89 8.23 -28.30
C VAL A 714 9.00 6.73 -28.04
N ILE A 715 8.22 6.25 -27.09
CA ILE A 715 8.28 4.87 -26.60
C ILE A 715 7.08 4.13 -27.15
N VAL A 716 7.30 3.10 -27.94
CA VAL A 716 6.22 2.28 -28.50
C VAL A 716 6.11 1.00 -27.71
N ILE A 717 5.00 0.79 -27.02
CA ILE A 717 4.69 -0.49 -26.37
C ILE A 717 3.70 -1.22 -27.26
N TYR A 718 4.09 -2.38 -27.77
CA TYR A 718 3.34 -3.06 -28.82
C TYR A 718 3.12 -4.54 -28.50
N ASP A 719 2.00 -5.08 -28.94
CA ASP A 719 1.74 -6.51 -28.78
C ASP A 719 2.75 -7.34 -29.58
N SER A 720 3.27 -8.42 -28.99
CA SER A 720 4.28 -9.27 -29.66
C SER A 720 3.85 -9.86 -31.01
N LEU A 721 2.54 -9.87 -31.32
CA LEU A 721 1.97 -10.35 -32.58
C LEU A 721 1.68 -9.23 -33.61
N ILE A 722 2.16 -8.00 -33.42
CA ILE A 722 1.98 -6.90 -34.40
C ILE A 722 3.30 -6.20 -34.79
N ALA A 723 4.44 -6.82 -34.52
CA ALA A 723 5.77 -6.24 -34.75
C ALA A 723 6.01 -5.74 -36.19
N TRP A 724 5.45 -6.43 -37.20
CA TRP A 724 5.61 -6.08 -38.62
C TRP A 724 5.16 -4.65 -38.93
N VAL A 725 4.13 -4.16 -38.24
CA VAL A 725 3.58 -2.81 -38.40
C VAL A 725 4.61 -1.74 -38.01
N LEU A 726 5.56 -2.08 -37.14
CA LEU A 726 6.57 -1.17 -36.59
C LEU A 726 7.92 -1.27 -37.32
N GLN A 727 8.00 -1.96 -38.45
CA GLN A 727 9.27 -2.16 -39.16
C GLN A 727 9.98 -0.86 -39.58
N ASP A 728 9.25 0.26 -39.68
CA ASP A 728 9.82 1.57 -39.99
C ASP A 728 10.30 2.34 -38.74
N ALA A 729 9.90 1.91 -37.54
CA ALA A 729 10.23 2.59 -36.29
C ALA A 729 11.74 2.76 -36.05
N PRO A 730 12.61 1.77 -36.36
CA PRO A 730 14.07 1.92 -36.21
C PRO A 730 14.69 3.01 -37.09
N SER A 731 13.99 3.46 -38.15
CA SER A 731 14.45 4.59 -38.99
C SER A 731 14.22 5.96 -38.35
N ILE A 732 13.49 6.03 -37.24
CA ILE A 732 13.17 7.26 -36.51
C ILE A 732 14.07 7.33 -35.27
N SER A 733 15.00 8.29 -35.27
CA SER A 733 16.18 8.30 -34.38
C SER A 733 15.91 8.30 -32.87
N ASN A 734 14.73 8.73 -32.44
CA ASN A 734 14.35 8.82 -31.02
C ASN A 734 13.12 7.96 -30.67
N VAL A 735 12.83 6.95 -31.50
CA VAL A 735 11.77 5.96 -31.24
C VAL A 735 12.39 4.67 -30.73
N GLU A 736 11.85 4.13 -29.65
CA GLU A 736 12.23 2.82 -29.10
C GLU A 736 10.99 1.95 -28.90
N CYS A 737 11.08 0.66 -29.22
CA CYS A 737 9.93 -0.24 -29.18
C CYS A 737 10.12 -1.34 -28.13
N TYR A 738 9.09 -1.58 -27.31
CA TYR A 738 9.06 -2.59 -26.27
C TYR A 738 7.93 -3.58 -26.53
N SER A 739 8.28 -4.85 -26.67
CA SER A 739 7.33 -5.93 -26.91
C SER A 739 6.59 -6.27 -25.63
N PHE A 740 5.28 -6.05 -25.63
CA PHE A 740 4.36 -6.55 -24.63
C PHE A 740 4.00 -8.01 -24.91
N ARG A 741 4.21 -8.86 -23.90
CA ARG A 741 3.97 -10.30 -23.90
C ARG A 741 2.64 -10.56 -23.21
N SER A 742 1.62 -10.80 -24.03
CA SER A 742 0.22 -10.98 -23.64
C SER A 742 -0.14 -12.41 -23.22
N VAL A 743 0.85 -13.32 -23.22
CA VAL A 743 0.77 -14.73 -22.80
C VAL A 743 1.76 -15.00 -21.66
N SER A 744 1.58 -16.12 -20.97
CA SER A 744 2.42 -16.53 -19.82
C SER A 744 3.88 -16.75 -20.21
N ALA A 745 4.81 -16.41 -19.31
CA ALA A 745 6.23 -16.69 -19.48
C ALA A 745 6.49 -18.20 -19.66
N PHE A 746 5.73 -19.03 -18.97
CA PHE A 746 5.73 -20.48 -19.13
C PHE A 746 5.38 -20.91 -20.55
N SER A 747 4.32 -20.36 -21.15
CA SER A 747 3.90 -20.69 -22.52
C SER A 747 4.92 -20.25 -23.57
N ILE A 748 5.61 -19.13 -23.33
CA ILE A 748 6.68 -18.66 -24.22
C ILE A 748 7.86 -19.64 -24.21
N TYR A 749 8.26 -20.08 -23.01
CA TYR A 749 9.37 -21.02 -22.85
C TYR A 749 9.03 -22.43 -23.39
N SER A 750 7.78 -22.88 -23.23
CA SER A 750 7.33 -24.23 -23.60
C SER A 750 6.55 -24.28 -24.93
N TRP A 751 6.71 -23.28 -25.79
CA TRP A 751 5.89 -23.13 -26.99
C TRP A 751 6.01 -24.33 -27.94
N ASP A 752 4.86 -24.82 -28.42
CA ASP A 752 4.79 -25.82 -29.49
C ASP A 752 3.70 -25.45 -30.52
N LYS A 753 3.96 -25.73 -31.79
CA LYS A 753 3.17 -25.32 -32.96
C LYS A 753 1.85 -26.08 -33.09
N SER A 754 1.63 -27.14 -32.33
CA SER A 754 0.45 -28.03 -32.46
C SER A 754 -0.90 -27.38 -32.09
N SER A 755 -0.91 -26.16 -31.54
CA SER A 755 -2.07 -25.46 -30.97
C SER A 755 -2.60 -24.27 -31.78
N VAL A 756 -2.06 -24.10 -32.99
CA VAL A 756 -2.41 -23.03 -33.92
C VAL A 756 -2.47 -23.57 -35.35
N THR A 757 -3.08 -22.84 -36.28
CA THR A 757 -3.12 -23.25 -37.70
C THR A 757 -1.77 -23.01 -38.40
N PRO A 758 -1.51 -23.69 -39.54
CA PRO A 758 -0.35 -23.38 -40.38
C PRO A 758 -0.33 -21.92 -40.86
N GLU A 759 -1.49 -21.36 -41.18
CA GLU A 759 -1.65 -19.95 -41.57
C GLU A 759 -1.22 -19.00 -40.44
N PHE A 760 -1.70 -19.24 -39.21
CA PHE A 760 -1.28 -18.44 -38.06
C PHE A 760 0.19 -18.66 -37.70
N THR A 761 0.71 -19.86 -37.90
CA THR A 761 2.15 -20.15 -37.71
C THR A 761 3.00 -19.29 -38.64
N GLU A 762 2.59 -19.16 -39.90
CA GLU A 762 3.27 -18.29 -40.86
C GLU A 762 3.13 -16.81 -40.50
N TYR A 763 1.94 -16.40 -40.06
CA TYR A 763 1.73 -15.04 -39.53
C TYR A 763 2.68 -14.74 -38.37
N MET A 764 2.76 -15.61 -37.35
CA MET A 764 3.65 -15.44 -36.20
C MET A 764 5.13 -15.41 -36.62
N ARG A 765 5.54 -16.23 -37.60
CA ARG A 765 6.91 -16.25 -38.11
C ARG A 765 7.32 -14.86 -38.58
N VAL A 766 6.47 -14.20 -39.37
CA VAL A 766 6.71 -12.83 -39.84
C VAL A 766 6.82 -11.86 -38.66
N GLN A 767 5.90 -11.94 -37.68
CA GLN A 767 5.96 -11.04 -36.52
C GLN A 767 7.25 -11.24 -35.69
N PHE A 768 7.69 -12.49 -35.51
CA PHE A 768 8.91 -12.78 -34.76
C PHE A 768 10.16 -12.28 -35.48
N GLU A 769 10.23 -12.41 -36.81
CA GLU A 769 11.35 -11.86 -37.59
C GLU A 769 11.50 -10.35 -37.41
N PHE A 770 10.40 -9.60 -37.48
CA PHE A 770 10.45 -8.16 -37.27
C PHE A 770 10.65 -7.77 -35.80
N ARG A 771 10.19 -8.60 -34.85
CA ARG A 771 10.44 -8.37 -33.42
C ARG A 771 11.93 -8.34 -33.10
N GLU A 772 12.72 -9.25 -33.67
CA GLU A 772 14.17 -9.26 -33.47
C GLU A 772 14.87 -7.99 -34.03
N ILE A 773 14.22 -7.27 -34.94
CA ILE A 773 14.72 -6.04 -35.54
C ILE A 773 14.31 -4.80 -34.72
N VAL A 774 13.04 -4.72 -34.32
CA VAL A 774 12.48 -3.49 -33.74
C VAL A 774 12.57 -3.44 -32.21
N ASN A 775 12.67 -4.59 -31.54
CA ASN A 775 12.47 -4.68 -30.10
C ASN A 775 13.70 -4.23 -29.29
N SER A 776 13.45 -3.44 -28.25
CA SER A 776 14.43 -2.94 -27.28
C SER A 776 14.25 -3.56 -25.89
N GLY A 777 13.11 -4.19 -25.61
CA GLY A 777 12.81 -4.76 -24.29
C GLY A 777 11.49 -5.54 -24.25
N ASN A 778 11.31 -6.42 -23.27
CA ASN A 778 10.11 -7.23 -23.12
C ASN A 778 9.34 -6.87 -21.83
N LEU A 779 8.02 -6.73 -21.94
CA LEU A 779 7.12 -6.52 -20.81
C LEU A 779 6.21 -7.75 -20.67
N TYR A 780 6.15 -8.33 -19.48
CA TYR A 780 5.29 -9.49 -19.19
C TYR A 780 4.15 -9.08 -18.28
N ASN A 781 2.92 -9.44 -18.62
CA ASN A 781 1.78 -9.40 -17.68
C ASN A 781 1.89 -10.58 -16.70
N SER A 782 2.94 -10.58 -15.90
CA SER A 782 3.27 -11.62 -14.93
C SER A 782 4.10 -11.01 -13.79
N CYS A 783 4.35 -11.78 -12.74
CA CYS A 783 5.21 -11.40 -11.63
C CYS A 783 6.05 -12.58 -11.16
N TYR A 784 7.09 -12.30 -10.37
CA TYR A 784 8.03 -13.32 -9.90
C TYR A 784 7.38 -14.34 -8.95
N GLU A 785 6.33 -13.92 -8.24
CA GLU A 785 5.53 -14.74 -7.36
C GLU A 785 4.73 -15.82 -8.12
N ILE A 786 4.38 -15.57 -9.40
CA ILE A 786 3.64 -16.53 -10.23
C ILE A 786 4.57 -17.31 -11.17
N GLU A 787 5.47 -16.64 -11.89
CA GLU A 787 6.28 -17.25 -12.97
C GLU A 787 7.79 -17.02 -12.84
N GLY A 788 8.31 -16.71 -11.65
CA GLY A 788 9.71 -16.32 -11.44
C GLY A 788 10.76 -17.26 -12.06
N LEU A 789 10.55 -18.57 -11.95
CA LEU A 789 11.43 -19.58 -12.56
C LEU A 789 11.55 -19.42 -14.09
N TYR A 790 10.42 -19.21 -14.77
CA TYR A 790 10.38 -19.08 -16.22
C TYR A 790 10.87 -17.70 -16.68
N LEU A 791 10.57 -16.65 -15.92
CA LEU A 791 11.12 -15.31 -16.14
C LEU A 791 12.66 -15.31 -16.06
N ASP A 792 13.22 -16.04 -15.10
CA ASP A 792 14.67 -16.22 -14.94
C ASP A 792 15.30 -17.04 -16.08
N TRP A 793 14.60 -18.05 -16.61
CA TRP A 793 15.07 -18.81 -17.76
C TRP A 793 15.06 -17.99 -19.04
N LEU A 794 13.99 -17.24 -19.29
CA LEU A 794 13.92 -16.30 -20.41
C LEU A 794 15.02 -15.23 -20.30
N ALA A 795 15.38 -14.80 -19.09
CA ALA A 795 16.50 -13.88 -18.84
C ALA A 795 17.87 -14.45 -19.23
N LYS A 796 18.05 -15.77 -19.14
CA LYS A 796 19.34 -16.46 -19.34
C LYS A 796 19.59 -16.89 -20.79
N GLU A 797 18.55 -16.92 -21.63
CA GLU A 797 18.66 -17.38 -23.01
C GLU A 797 19.46 -16.38 -23.87
N LYS A 798 20.42 -16.86 -24.68
CA LYS A 798 21.37 -15.99 -25.44
C LYS A 798 20.72 -15.01 -26.42
N SER A 799 19.44 -15.18 -26.73
CA SER A 799 18.61 -14.27 -27.54
C SER A 799 18.08 -13.05 -26.75
N SER A 800 18.10 -13.05 -25.41
CA SER A 800 17.56 -11.97 -24.57
C SER A 800 18.57 -10.85 -24.28
N ARG A 801 19.26 -10.32 -25.31
CA ARG A 801 20.05 -9.07 -25.17
C ARG A 801 19.23 -7.87 -24.66
N ASN A 802 17.90 -7.99 -24.75
CA ASN A 802 16.94 -6.95 -24.41
C ASN A 802 16.48 -7.09 -22.97
N LYS A 803 16.39 -5.95 -22.26
CA LYS A 803 15.89 -5.89 -20.89
C LYS A 803 14.46 -6.43 -20.79
N GLN A 804 14.09 -6.95 -19.64
CA GLN A 804 12.75 -7.46 -19.38
C GLN A 804 12.19 -6.97 -18.06
N TRP A 805 10.86 -6.83 -18.00
CA TRP A 805 10.13 -6.45 -16.80
C TRP A 805 8.88 -7.28 -16.62
N ALA A 806 8.66 -7.78 -15.40
CA ALA A 806 7.46 -8.50 -15.00
C ALA A 806 6.49 -7.54 -14.29
N ILE A 807 5.58 -6.94 -15.06
CA ILE A 807 4.77 -5.77 -14.66
C ILE A 807 3.32 -6.11 -14.32
N GLY A 808 2.97 -7.39 -14.25
CA GLY A 808 1.61 -7.86 -13.98
C GLY A 808 1.34 -8.18 -12.50
N PRO A 809 0.09 -8.46 -12.12
CA PRO A 809 -1.12 -8.35 -12.92
C PRO A 809 -1.44 -6.91 -13.31
N LEU A 810 -1.97 -6.75 -14.52
CA LEU A 810 -2.42 -5.44 -15.01
C LEU A 810 -3.88 -5.15 -14.67
N ASN A 811 -4.68 -6.20 -14.40
CA ASN A 811 -6.10 -6.03 -14.10
C ASN A 811 -6.30 -5.24 -12.80
N PRO A 812 -7.40 -4.47 -12.69
CA PRO A 812 -7.70 -3.72 -11.47
C PRO A 812 -7.94 -4.70 -10.31
N VAL A 813 -7.09 -4.67 -9.29
CA VAL A 813 -7.15 -5.60 -8.15
C VAL A 813 -8.15 -5.17 -7.07
N LYS A 814 -9.23 -4.49 -7.46
CA LYS A 814 -10.31 -4.09 -6.53
C LYS A 814 -11.43 -5.12 -6.60
N ARG A 815 -11.75 -5.74 -5.46
CA ARG A 815 -12.96 -6.56 -5.32
C ARG A 815 -14.21 -5.74 -5.64
N TYR A 816 -15.23 -6.41 -6.13
CA TYR A 816 -16.49 -5.77 -6.47
C TYR A 816 -17.10 -5.09 -5.24
N ASP A 817 -17.54 -3.85 -5.41
CA ASP A 817 -18.17 -3.04 -4.39
C ASP A 817 -19.54 -2.57 -4.90
N LYS A 818 -20.59 -3.21 -4.38
CA LYS A 818 -22.01 -2.94 -4.69
C LYS A 818 -22.40 -1.46 -4.59
N ASN A 819 -21.72 -0.70 -3.72
CA ASN A 819 -22.03 0.69 -3.43
C ASN A 819 -21.16 1.69 -4.23
N ASN A 820 -20.28 1.23 -5.13
CA ASN A 820 -19.38 2.06 -5.97
C ASN A 820 -19.37 1.66 -7.45
N SER A 821 -20.07 0.58 -7.81
CA SER A 821 -20.23 0.18 -9.20
C SER A 821 -21.15 1.16 -9.92
N LEU A 822 -20.62 1.91 -10.89
CA LEU A 822 -21.41 2.67 -11.88
C LEU A 822 -22.17 1.74 -12.84
N ILE A 823 -21.91 0.43 -12.78
CA ILE A 823 -22.43 -0.59 -13.70
C ILE A 823 -23.50 -1.41 -12.96
N SER A 824 -24.76 -1.06 -13.19
CA SER A 824 -25.89 -1.95 -12.87
C SER A 824 -25.95 -3.03 -13.95
N HIS A 825 -25.49 -4.23 -13.64
CA HIS A 825 -25.57 -5.39 -14.54
C HIS A 825 -26.37 -6.51 -13.87
N LYS A 826 -27.18 -7.23 -14.65
CA LYS A 826 -28.04 -8.33 -14.15
C LYS A 826 -27.28 -9.40 -13.36
N CYS A 827 -26.03 -9.66 -13.74
CA CYS A 827 -25.16 -10.61 -13.03
C CYS A 827 -24.91 -10.18 -11.58
N MET A 828 -24.67 -8.89 -11.35
CA MET A 828 -24.35 -8.41 -10.02
C MET A 828 -25.57 -8.45 -9.10
N ASN A 829 -26.73 -8.04 -9.62
CA ASN A 829 -27.98 -8.13 -8.87
C ASN A 829 -28.30 -9.58 -8.47
N TRP A 830 -28.01 -10.55 -9.36
CA TRP A 830 -28.24 -11.96 -9.08
C TRP A 830 -27.21 -12.53 -8.09
N LEU A 831 -25.94 -12.13 -8.19
CA LEU A 831 -24.87 -12.55 -7.26
C LEU A 831 -25.09 -12.03 -5.84
N ASP A 832 -25.59 -10.82 -5.68
CA ASP A 832 -25.91 -10.20 -4.39
C ASP A 832 -26.94 -11.02 -3.56
N GLU A 833 -27.69 -11.92 -4.19
CA GLU A 833 -28.66 -12.81 -3.54
C GLU A 833 -28.07 -14.18 -3.18
N GLN A 834 -26.79 -14.43 -3.45
CA GLN A 834 -26.15 -15.73 -3.26
C GLN A 834 -25.14 -15.72 -2.10
N GLU A 835 -25.07 -16.83 -1.37
CA GLU A 835 -24.10 -17.04 -0.29
C GLU A 835 -22.64 -16.94 -0.79
N PRO A 836 -21.69 -16.55 0.07
CA PRO A 836 -20.26 -16.52 -0.25
C PRO A 836 -19.75 -17.86 -0.79
N ASN A 837 -18.86 -17.82 -1.79
CA ASN A 837 -18.26 -18.98 -2.45
C ASN A 837 -19.24 -20.04 -2.99
N SER A 838 -20.52 -19.68 -3.23
CA SER A 838 -21.56 -20.64 -3.64
C SER A 838 -21.83 -20.71 -5.14
N VAL A 839 -21.18 -19.86 -5.94
CA VAL A 839 -21.42 -19.72 -7.39
C VAL A 839 -20.19 -20.11 -8.20
N ILE A 840 -20.38 -20.92 -9.24
CA ILE A 840 -19.37 -21.13 -10.28
C ILE A 840 -19.63 -20.19 -11.47
N PHE A 841 -18.62 -19.42 -11.85
CA PHE A 841 -18.65 -18.61 -13.08
C PHE A 841 -18.14 -19.45 -14.25
N VAL A 842 -18.82 -19.42 -15.40
CA VAL A 842 -18.47 -20.21 -16.59
C VAL A 842 -18.31 -19.27 -17.79
N SER A 843 -17.07 -19.12 -18.28
CA SER A 843 -16.75 -18.26 -19.42
C SER A 843 -15.53 -18.75 -20.20
N PHE A 844 -15.69 -18.88 -21.52
CA PHE A 844 -14.67 -19.40 -22.42
C PHE A 844 -14.05 -18.32 -23.34
N GLY A 845 -14.16 -17.05 -22.94
CA GLY A 845 -13.55 -15.93 -23.65
C GLY A 845 -14.36 -15.45 -24.86
N THR A 846 -13.74 -14.63 -25.71
CA THR A 846 -14.35 -14.03 -26.89
C THR A 846 -14.21 -14.84 -28.16
N THR A 847 -13.20 -15.69 -28.27
CA THR A 847 -12.82 -16.29 -29.56
C THR A 847 -13.17 -17.77 -29.67
N THR A 848 -13.59 -18.39 -28.58
CA THR A 848 -13.92 -19.81 -28.51
C THR A 848 -15.30 -20.10 -29.06
N THR A 849 -15.42 -21.15 -29.86
CA THR A 849 -16.69 -21.70 -30.37
C THR A 849 -16.95 -23.09 -29.79
N PHE A 850 -18.21 -23.37 -29.47
CA PHE A 850 -18.67 -24.71 -29.07
C PHE A 850 -19.64 -25.29 -30.09
N SER A 851 -19.58 -26.60 -30.31
CA SER A 851 -20.64 -27.30 -31.05
C SER A 851 -21.89 -27.44 -30.18
N ASP A 852 -23.02 -27.69 -30.82
CA ASP A 852 -24.32 -27.83 -30.12
C ASP A 852 -24.29 -28.99 -29.13
N GLU A 853 -23.61 -30.08 -29.49
CA GLU A 853 -23.45 -31.22 -28.58
C GLU A 853 -22.59 -30.85 -27.37
N GLN A 854 -21.54 -30.03 -27.54
CA GLN A 854 -20.75 -29.56 -26.40
C GLN A 854 -21.54 -28.61 -25.50
N ILE A 855 -22.33 -27.70 -26.09
CA ILE A 855 -23.23 -26.79 -25.35
C ILE A 855 -24.26 -27.62 -24.56
N LYS A 856 -24.82 -28.66 -25.18
CA LYS A 856 -25.78 -29.56 -24.56
C LYS A 856 -25.16 -30.35 -23.41
N GLU A 857 -23.98 -30.95 -23.58
CA GLU A 857 -23.31 -31.68 -22.50
C GLU A 857 -22.91 -30.75 -21.35
N LEU A 858 -22.43 -29.52 -21.64
CA LEU A 858 -22.15 -28.51 -20.62
C LEU A 858 -23.42 -28.10 -19.88
N ALA A 859 -24.52 -27.86 -20.59
CA ALA A 859 -25.81 -27.52 -19.99
C ALA A 859 -26.29 -28.63 -19.03
N ILE A 860 -26.34 -29.87 -19.51
CA ILE A 860 -26.76 -31.03 -18.70
C ILE A 860 -25.82 -31.24 -17.51
N GLY A 861 -24.51 -31.04 -17.68
CA GLY A 861 -23.53 -31.18 -16.62
C GLY A 861 -23.68 -30.14 -15.52
N LEU A 862 -23.88 -28.86 -15.88
CA LEU A 862 -24.18 -27.79 -14.93
C LEU A 862 -25.50 -28.06 -14.20
N GLU A 863 -26.53 -28.54 -14.90
CA GLU A 863 -27.81 -28.91 -14.29
C GLU A 863 -27.64 -30.02 -13.23
N LYS A 864 -26.91 -31.09 -13.57
CA LYS A 864 -26.60 -32.23 -12.68
C LYS A 864 -25.63 -31.90 -11.55
N SER A 865 -24.84 -30.84 -11.71
CA SER A 865 -23.92 -30.39 -10.66
C SER A 865 -24.67 -29.85 -9.44
N GLU A 866 -25.94 -29.45 -9.59
CA GLU A 866 -26.78 -28.83 -8.55
C GLU A 866 -26.22 -27.52 -7.97
N GLN A 867 -25.05 -27.08 -8.44
CA GLN A 867 -24.39 -25.84 -8.05
C GLN A 867 -25.06 -24.63 -8.69
N LYS A 868 -24.91 -23.47 -8.03
CA LYS A 868 -25.35 -22.20 -8.61
C LYS A 868 -24.33 -21.73 -9.63
N PHE A 869 -24.76 -21.20 -10.76
CA PHE A 869 -23.82 -20.79 -11.82
C PHE A 869 -24.24 -19.55 -12.59
N ILE A 870 -23.25 -18.82 -13.08
CA ILE A 870 -23.40 -17.85 -14.16
C ILE A 870 -22.69 -18.41 -15.38
N TRP A 871 -23.38 -18.52 -16.51
CA TRP A 871 -22.79 -19.01 -17.76
C TRP A 871 -22.90 -17.97 -18.86
N VAL A 872 -21.75 -17.52 -19.35
CA VAL A 872 -21.64 -16.67 -20.55
C VAL A 872 -21.73 -17.58 -21.78
N LEU A 873 -22.91 -17.61 -22.39
CA LEU A 873 -23.21 -18.42 -23.57
C LEU A 873 -23.40 -17.51 -24.77
N ARG A 874 -22.34 -17.33 -25.55
CA ARG A 874 -22.35 -16.47 -26.73
C ARG A 874 -21.50 -17.04 -27.85
N GLU A 875 -21.77 -16.57 -29.06
CA GLU A 875 -20.95 -16.83 -30.23
C GLU A 875 -19.57 -16.17 -30.14
N ALA A 876 -18.60 -16.77 -30.83
CA ALA A 876 -17.27 -16.22 -30.93
C ALA A 876 -17.25 -14.91 -31.73
N ASP A 877 -16.42 -13.97 -31.29
CA ASP A 877 -16.14 -12.72 -31.98
C ASP A 877 -15.65 -13.01 -33.42
N LYS A 878 -16.18 -12.22 -34.36
CA LYS A 878 -15.67 -12.09 -35.72
C LYS A 878 -14.65 -10.94 -35.77
N GLY A 879 -13.95 -10.80 -36.89
CA GLY A 879 -12.97 -9.72 -37.05
C GLY A 879 -13.56 -8.30 -37.03
N ASP A 880 -14.86 -8.12 -37.30
CA ASP A 880 -15.62 -6.93 -36.93
C ASP A 880 -16.88 -7.38 -36.19
N ILE A 881 -16.99 -7.01 -34.92
CA ILE A 881 -18.09 -7.43 -34.04
C ILE A 881 -19.38 -6.62 -34.26
N PHE A 882 -19.35 -5.56 -35.07
CA PHE A 882 -20.51 -4.70 -35.35
C PHE A 882 -21.23 -5.09 -36.64
N THR A 883 -20.76 -6.13 -37.34
CA THR A 883 -21.30 -6.55 -38.64
C THR A 883 -21.61 -8.05 -38.73
N GLY A 884 -22.63 -8.38 -39.51
CA GLY A 884 -23.10 -9.75 -39.76
C GLY A 884 -24.03 -10.33 -38.69
N GLU A 885 -24.80 -11.36 -39.06
CA GLU A 885 -25.70 -12.07 -38.14
C GLU A 885 -24.93 -13.10 -37.31
N SER A 886 -25.23 -13.19 -36.01
CA SER A 886 -24.70 -14.22 -35.13
C SER A 886 -25.66 -15.41 -35.09
N ARG A 887 -25.10 -16.61 -34.98
CA ARG A 887 -25.90 -17.81 -34.73
C ARG A 887 -26.62 -17.68 -33.38
N GLU A 888 -27.89 -18.04 -33.33
CA GLU A 888 -28.60 -18.21 -32.07
C GLU A 888 -28.24 -19.56 -31.45
N VAL A 889 -27.69 -19.54 -30.23
CA VAL A 889 -27.27 -20.75 -29.53
C VAL A 889 -28.46 -21.34 -28.77
N GLU A 890 -28.94 -22.50 -29.23
CA GLU A 890 -30.06 -23.21 -28.62
C GLU A 890 -29.60 -24.05 -27.42
N LEU A 891 -30.36 -23.97 -26.33
CA LEU A 891 -30.20 -24.82 -25.14
C LEU A 891 -31.20 -25.98 -25.21
N PRO A 892 -30.99 -27.07 -24.44
CA PRO A 892 -31.97 -28.15 -24.34
C PRO A 892 -33.37 -27.61 -23.99
N GLU A 893 -34.41 -28.17 -24.59
CA GLU A 893 -35.79 -27.73 -24.39
C GLU A 893 -36.13 -27.64 -22.89
N GLY A 894 -36.67 -26.50 -22.44
CA GLY A 894 -37.03 -26.25 -21.04
C GLY A 894 -35.85 -26.04 -20.07
N TYR A 895 -34.61 -25.91 -20.56
CA TYR A 895 -33.43 -25.83 -19.69
C TYR A 895 -33.45 -24.66 -18.70
N GLU A 896 -33.72 -23.43 -19.18
CA GLU A 896 -33.72 -22.23 -18.33
C GLU A 896 -34.79 -22.32 -17.22
N GLU A 897 -35.92 -22.98 -17.48
CA GLU A 897 -36.96 -23.26 -16.47
C GLU A 897 -36.49 -24.28 -15.43
N ARG A 898 -35.81 -25.36 -15.85
CA ARG A 898 -35.32 -26.42 -14.95
C ARG A 898 -34.20 -25.95 -14.02
N VAL A 899 -33.31 -25.07 -14.50
CA VAL A 899 -32.26 -24.49 -13.64
C VAL A 899 -32.82 -23.36 -12.76
N GLY A 900 -33.84 -22.63 -13.25
CA GLY A 900 -34.56 -21.63 -12.48
C GLY A 900 -33.63 -20.61 -11.83
N LYS A 901 -33.83 -20.33 -10.53
CA LYS A 901 -33.01 -19.38 -9.77
C LYS A 901 -31.56 -19.85 -9.52
N ARG A 902 -31.20 -21.10 -9.82
CA ARG A 902 -29.84 -21.63 -9.62
C ARG A 902 -28.87 -21.21 -10.73
N GLY A 903 -29.37 -20.94 -11.94
CA GLY A 903 -28.54 -20.62 -13.10
C GLY A 903 -28.89 -19.28 -13.73
N LEU A 904 -27.89 -18.49 -14.08
CA LEU A 904 -28.05 -17.27 -14.88
C LEU A 904 -27.32 -17.40 -16.22
N ILE A 905 -28.07 -17.36 -17.32
CA ILE A 905 -27.52 -17.38 -18.69
C ILE A 905 -27.30 -15.95 -19.18
N VAL A 906 -26.08 -15.67 -19.63
CA VAL A 906 -25.68 -14.37 -20.18
C VAL A 906 -25.33 -14.54 -21.65
N ARG A 907 -26.24 -14.10 -22.52
CA ARG A 907 -26.06 -14.17 -23.99
C ARG A 907 -25.25 -13.02 -24.58
N ASP A 908 -25.08 -11.96 -23.80
CA ASP A 908 -24.33 -10.77 -24.18
C ASP A 908 -22.98 -10.69 -23.45
N TRP A 909 -22.35 -9.52 -23.49
CA TRP A 909 -21.12 -9.24 -22.75
C TRP A 909 -21.35 -9.31 -21.22
N ALA A 910 -20.42 -9.95 -20.49
CA ALA A 910 -20.46 -10.05 -19.03
C ALA A 910 -19.32 -9.28 -18.35
N PRO A 911 -19.56 -8.61 -17.20
CA PRO A 911 -18.53 -7.93 -16.43
C PRO A 911 -17.68 -8.96 -15.65
N GLN A 912 -16.82 -9.68 -16.36
CA GLN A 912 -16.07 -10.83 -15.83
C GLN A 912 -15.23 -10.49 -14.60
N LEU A 913 -14.53 -9.35 -14.61
CA LEU A 913 -13.72 -8.90 -13.47
C LEU A 913 -14.57 -8.71 -12.21
N GLU A 914 -15.73 -8.08 -12.36
CA GLU A 914 -16.68 -7.82 -11.29
C GLU A 914 -17.33 -9.12 -10.78
N ILE A 915 -17.63 -10.06 -11.67
CA ILE A 915 -18.14 -11.39 -11.29
C ILE A 915 -17.08 -12.16 -10.49
N LEU A 916 -15.84 -12.21 -10.97
CA LEU A 916 -14.74 -12.87 -10.26
C LEU A 916 -14.42 -12.20 -8.91
N GLY A 917 -14.57 -10.87 -8.84
CA GLY A 917 -14.35 -10.11 -7.61
C GLY A 917 -15.51 -10.11 -6.62
N HIS A 918 -16.62 -10.82 -6.90
CA HIS A 918 -17.78 -10.91 -6.02
C HIS A 918 -17.60 -12.03 -4.97
N GLU A 919 -18.01 -11.78 -3.73
CA GLU A 919 -17.83 -12.73 -2.60
C GLU A 919 -18.52 -14.09 -2.81
N SER A 920 -19.64 -14.10 -3.54
CA SER A 920 -20.38 -15.32 -3.87
C SER A 920 -19.71 -16.22 -4.91
N THR A 921 -18.72 -15.72 -5.65
CA THR A 921 -18.03 -16.51 -6.68
C THR A 921 -16.98 -17.42 -6.05
N GLY A 922 -17.24 -18.72 -6.01
CA GLY A 922 -16.38 -19.73 -5.38
C GLY A 922 -15.50 -20.54 -6.35
N GLY A 923 -15.73 -20.41 -7.65
CA GLY A 923 -14.95 -21.09 -8.68
C GLY A 923 -15.17 -20.50 -10.09
N PHE A 924 -14.21 -20.73 -10.98
CA PHE A 924 -14.23 -20.22 -12.35
C PHE A 924 -13.93 -21.33 -13.36
N MET A 925 -14.92 -21.77 -14.14
CA MET A 925 -14.68 -22.61 -15.31
C MET A 925 -14.23 -21.76 -16.49
N SER A 926 -13.00 -22.01 -16.94
CA SER A 926 -12.31 -21.16 -17.92
C SER A 926 -11.53 -21.96 -18.94
N HIS A 927 -11.38 -21.37 -20.12
CA HIS A 927 -10.43 -21.80 -21.14
C HIS A 927 -8.97 -21.57 -20.75
N CYS A 928 -8.66 -20.92 -19.61
CA CYS A 928 -7.29 -20.65 -19.16
C CYS A 928 -6.45 -19.78 -20.10
N GLY A 929 -7.07 -18.84 -20.82
CA GLY A 929 -6.31 -17.77 -21.49
C GLY A 929 -5.62 -16.91 -20.44
N TRP A 930 -4.38 -16.48 -20.70
CA TRP A 930 -3.54 -15.87 -19.66
C TRP A 930 -4.16 -14.67 -18.93
N ASN A 931 -4.86 -13.78 -19.65
CA ASN A 931 -5.57 -12.68 -19.01
C ASN A 931 -6.63 -13.19 -18.00
N SER A 932 -7.45 -14.17 -18.38
CA SER A 932 -8.45 -14.78 -17.48
C SER A 932 -7.79 -15.46 -16.28
N CYS A 933 -6.62 -16.08 -16.46
CA CYS A 933 -5.85 -16.67 -15.36
C CYS A 933 -5.41 -15.58 -14.37
N MET A 934 -4.83 -14.48 -14.86
CA MET A 934 -4.40 -13.37 -14.02
C MET A 934 -5.57 -12.72 -13.28
N GLU A 935 -6.73 -12.57 -13.93
CA GLU A 935 -7.95 -12.05 -13.30
C GLU A 935 -8.43 -12.96 -12.16
N SER A 936 -8.49 -14.27 -12.40
CA SER A 936 -8.91 -15.25 -11.39
C SER A 936 -7.95 -15.31 -10.20
N ILE A 937 -6.64 -15.38 -10.47
CA ILE A 937 -5.59 -15.40 -9.46
C ILE A 937 -5.63 -14.12 -8.63
N SER A 938 -5.76 -12.96 -9.28
CA SER A 938 -5.85 -11.67 -8.59
C SER A 938 -7.07 -11.59 -7.67
N MET A 939 -8.19 -12.19 -8.05
CA MET A 939 -9.43 -12.19 -7.25
C MET A 939 -9.50 -13.31 -6.21
N GLY A 940 -8.56 -14.26 -6.22
CA GLY A 940 -8.57 -15.40 -5.30
C GLY A 940 -9.61 -16.46 -5.64
N VAL A 941 -9.95 -16.61 -6.92
CA VAL A 941 -10.93 -17.60 -7.40
C VAL A 941 -10.20 -18.76 -8.08
N PRO A 942 -10.42 -20.03 -7.69
CA PRO A 942 -9.77 -21.16 -8.32
C PRO A 942 -10.39 -21.48 -9.69
N ILE A 943 -9.58 -22.03 -10.59
CA ILE A 943 -9.97 -22.26 -11.99
C ILE A 943 -10.24 -23.75 -12.23
N LEU A 944 -11.43 -24.07 -12.75
CA LEU A 944 -11.72 -25.33 -13.41
C LEU A 944 -11.33 -25.21 -14.90
N ALA A 945 -10.19 -25.80 -15.25
CA ALA A 945 -9.57 -25.62 -16.56
C ALA A 945 -10.23 -26.47 -17.65
N TRP A 946 -10.58 -25.85 -18.76
CA TRP A 946 -11.02 -26.51 -19.99
C TRP A 946 -10.47 -25.77 -21.21
N PRO A 947 -9.16 -25.96 -21.53
CA PRO A 947 -8.46 -25.22 -22.57
C PRO A 947 -8.89 -25.64 -23.97
N MET A 948 -8.82 -24.70 -24.91
CA MET A 948 -9.33 -24.87 -26.28
C MET A 948 -8.23 -24.68 -27.35
N HIS A 949 -7.40 -23.64 -27.27
CA HIS A 949 -6.38 -23.32 -28.29
C HIS A 949 -5.26 -22.40 -27.78
N SER A 950 -4.27 -22.06 -28.60
CA SER A 950 -3.20 -21.08 -28.27
C SER A 950 -2.40 -21.43 -27.00
N ASP A 951 -2.24 -20.48 -26.06
CA ASP A 951 -1.50 -20.60 -24.79
C ASP A 951 -2.23 -21.43 -23.73
N GLN A 952 -3.56 -21.49 -23.84
CA GLN A 952 -4.49 -22.12 -22.91
C GLN A 952 -4.08 -23.52 -22.42
N PRO A 953 -3.67 -24.46 -23.30
CA PRO A 953 -3.38 -25.82 -22.87
C PRO A 953 -2.10 -25.91 -22.03
N ARG A 954 -1.13 -25.00 -22.28
CA ARG A 954 0.07 -24.91 -21.46
C ARG A 954 -0.27 -24.33 -20.10
N ASN A 955 -1.04 -23.24 -20.06
CA ASN A 955 -1.49 -22.66 -18.78
C ASN A 955 -2.24 -23.69 -17.90
N ALA A 956 -2.93 -24.66 -18.50
CA ALA A 956 -3.65 -25.72 -17.79
C ALA A 956 -2.84 -27.00 -17.51
N VAL A 957 -1.61 -27.15 -18.05
CA VAL A 957 -0.75 -28.35 -17.95
C VAL A 957 -1.53 -29.67 -18.23
N LEU A 958 -2.31 -29.69 -19.32
CA LEU A 958 -3.14 -30.85 -19.71
C LEU A 958 -2.51 -31.68 -20.85
N ASP A 959 -2.77 -32.99 -20.83
CA ASP A 959 -2.43 -33.91 -21.92
C ASP A 959 -3.22 -33.54 -23.19
N TRP A 960 -2.50 -32.98 -24.15
CA TRP A 960 -3.03 -32.40 -25.38
C TRP A 960 -3.72 -33.41 -26.31
N ALA A 961 -3.47 -34.72 -26.11
CA ALA A 961 -4.03 -35.79 -26.94
C ALA A 961 -5.55 -35.96 -26.82
N LYS A 962 -6.19 -35.42 -25.77
CA LYS A 962 -7.63 -35.58 -25.48
C LYS A 962 -8.48 -34.33 -25.74
N ARG A 963 -7.91 -33.27 -26.33
CA ARG A 963 -8.57 -31.96 -26.53
C ARG A 963 -9.83 -31.99 -27.41
N ASP A 964 -9.93 -32.98 -28.29
CA ASP A 964 -11.01 -33.13 -29.27
C ASP A 964 -12.09 -34.13 -28.81
N GLU A 965 -11.93 -34.71 -27.61
CA GLU A 965 -12.94 -35.57 -27.00
C GLU A 965 -14.12 -34.72 -26.48
N LEU A 966 -15.34 -35.20 -26.71
CA LEU A 966 -16.54 -34.63 -26.11
C LEU A 966 -16.46 -34.83 -24.59
N VAL A 967 -16.34 -33.73 -23.84
CA VAL A 967 -16.45 -33.77 -22.39
C VAL A 967 -17.90 -34.04 -22.02
N SER A 968 -18.17 -35.20 -21.43
CA SER A 968 -19.52 -35.60 -21.08
C SER A 968 -20.08 -34.76 -19.92
N SER A 969 -21.39 -34.64 -19.87
CA SER A 969 -22.16 -34.00 -18.80
C SER A 969 -21.87 -34.61 -17.43
N VAL A 970 -21.53 -35.90 -17.37
CA VAL A 970 -21.09 -36.56 -16.13
C VAL A 970 -19.77 -35.96 -15.65
N ALA A 971 -18.78 -35.87 -16.53
CA ALA A 971 -17.48 -35.30 -16.20
C ALA A 971 -17.60 -33.81 -15.80
N VAL A 972 -18.40 -33.03 -16.52
CA VAL A 972 -18.69 -31.63 -16.16
C VAL A 972 -19.29 -31.54 -14.76
N GLY A 973 -20.34 -32.31 -14.48
CA GLY A 973 -21.01 -32.29 -13.17
C GLY A 973 -20.09 -32.70 -12.02
N GLU A 974 -19.31 -33.77 -12.19
CA GLU A 974 -18.34 -34.24 -11.19
C GLU A 974 -17.22 -33.24 -10.94
N CYS A 975 -16.66 -32.62 -11.99
CA CYS A 975 -15.61 -31.62 -11.85
C CYS A 975 -16.11 -30.35 -11.13
N VAL A 976 -17.32 -29.89 -11.46
CA VAL A 976 -17.95 -28.74 -10.78
C VAL A 976 -18.19 -29.05 -9.31
N LYS A 977 -18.79 -30.20 -8.98
CA LYS A 977 -19.00 -30.63 -7.59
C LYS A 977 -17.67 -30.77 -6.84
N ARG A 978 -16.65 -31.35 -7.47
CA ARG A 978 -15.31 -31.49 -6.88
C ARG A 978 -14.70 -30.12 -6.54
N LEU A 979 -14.76 -29.14 -7.44
CA LEU A 979 -14.21 -27.81 -7.14
C LEU A 979 -15.00 -27.07 -6.05
N MET A 980 -16.33 -27.19 -6.07
CA MET A 980 -17.19 -26.39 -5.18
C MET A 980 -17.33 -27.02 -3.77
N GLU A 981 -17.44 -28.34 -3.66
CA GLU A 981 -17.86 -29.04 -2.43
C GLU A 981 -16.76 -29.86 -1.75
N SER A 982 -15.65 -30.16 -2.43
CA SER A 982 -14.62 -31.04 -1.87
C SER A 982 -13.55 -30.30 -1.07
N ALA A 983 -12.91 -31.01 -0.14
CA ALA A 983 -11.74 -30.50 0.59
C ALA A 983 -10.58 -30.10 -0.34
N GLU A 984 -10.46 -30.73 -1.52
CA GLU A 984 -9.49 -30.33 -2.53
C GLU A 984 -9.84 -28.96 -3.12
N GLY A 985 -11.12 -28.68 -3.34
CA GLY A 985 -11.61 -27.37 -3.77
C GLY A 985 -11.36 -26.29 -2.72
N ASP A 986 -11.54 -26.60 -1.43
CA ASP A 986 -11.21 -25.70 -0.32
C ASP A 986 -9.71 -25.37 -0.27
N GLU A 987 -8.85 -26.37 -0.43
CA GLU A 987 -7.41 -26.19 -0.48
C GLU A 987 -6.98 -25.36 -1.70
N MET A 988 -7.61 -25.56 -2.86
CA MET A 988 -7.38 -24.73 -4.05
C MET A 988 -7.78 -23.26 -3.80
N ARG A 989 -8.94 -23.01 -3.16
CA ARG A 989 -9.38 -21.66 -2.76
C ARG A 989 -8.38 -21.00 -1.81
N LYS A 990 -7.87 -21.75 -0.83
CA LYS A 990 -6.89 -21.23 0.12
C LYS A 990 -5.59 -20.82 -0.58
N ARG A 991 -5.04 -21.68 -1.44
CA ARG A 991 -3.80 -21.41 -2.19
C ARG A 991 -3.92 -20.20 -3.11
N VAL A 992 -4.99 -20.12 -3.89
CA VAL A 992 -5.18 -18.97 -4.79
C VAL A 992 -5.42 -17.67 -4.02
N MET A 993 -6.00 -17.74 -2.82
CA MET A 993 -6.13 -16.58 -1.92
C MET A 993 -4.78 -16.12 -1.34
N GLU A 994 -3.89 -17.04 -0.98
CA GLU A 994 -2.52 -16.71 -0.56
C GLU A 994 -1.70 -16.07 -1.70
N LEU A 995 -1.85 -16.62 -2.91
CA LEU A 995 -1.23 -16.05 -4.10
C LEU A 995 -1.82 -14.68 -4.44
N SER A 996 -3.14 -14.53 -4.36
CA SER A 996 -3.85 -13.24 -4.52
C SER A 996 -3.26 -12.19 -3.59
N LYS A 997 -3.16 -12.45 -2.27
CA LYS A 997 -2.57 -11.52 -1.29
C LYS A 997 -1.15 -11.10 -1.67
N SER A 998 -0.30 -12.07 -2.02
CA SER A 998 1.09 -11.82 -2.42
C SER A 998 1.18 -10.90 -3.64
N VAL A 999 0.20 -10.99 -4.54
CA VAL A 999 0.11 -10.21 -5.77
C VAL A 999 -0.55 -8.82 -5.53
N VAL A 1000 -1.53 -8.72 -4.62
CA VAL A 1000 -2.26 -7.48 -4.27
C VAL A 1000 -1.40 -6.53 -3.44
N ASP A 1001 -0.59 -7.04 -2.51
CA ASP A 1001 0.23 -6.25 -1.57
C ASP A 1001 1.41 -5.52 -2.24
N GLY A 1002 1.41 -5.43 -3.58
CA GLY A 1002 2.38 -4.67 -4.35
C GLY A 1002 3.75 -5.35 -4.40
N GLY A 1003 3.78 -6.67 -4.64
CA GLY A 1003 4.97 -7.50 -4.80
C GLY A 1003 5.97 -7.00 -5.85
N GLY A 1004 6.86 -7.88 -6.34
CA GLY A 1004 7.95 -7.51 -7.27
C GLY A 1004 7.53 -6.66 -8.47
N SER A 1005 6.29 -6.80 -8.95
CA SER A 1005 5.77 -6.12 -10.15
C SER A 1005 5.63 -4.61 -10.04
N GLY A 1006 5.34 -4.06 -8.85
CA GLY A 1006 5.32 -2.60 -8.65
C GLY A 1006 6.72 -1.98 -8.82
N ARG A 1007 7.75 -2.69 -8.33
CA ARG A 1007 9.16 -2.29 -8.52
C ARG A 1007 9.58 -2.43 -9.98
N GLU A 1008 9.16 -3.49 -10.66
CA GLU A 1008 9.42 -3.72 -12.08
C GLU A 1008 8.76 -2.64 -12.96
N MET A 1009 7.51 -2.26 -12.68
CA MET A 1009 6.83 -1.16 -13.37
C MET A 1009 7.58 0.16 -13.16
N ALA A 1010 7.94 0.49 -11.92
CA ALA A 1010 8.71 1.71 -11.64
C ALA A 1010 10.10 1.70 -12.31
N SER A 1011 10.75 0.54 -12.38
CA SER A 1011 12.02 0.32 -13.08
C SER A 1011 11.87 0.52 -14.59
N PHE A 1012 10.80 -0.01 -15.19
CA PHE A 1012 10.50 0.20 -16.61
C PHE A 1012 10.23 1.67 -16.91
N ILE A 1013 9.37 2.35 -16.13
CA ILE A 1013 9.13 3.79 -16.28
C ILE A 1013 10.43 4.57 -16.18
N ALA A 1014 11.23 4.30 -15.14
CA ALA A 1014 12.53 4.94 -14.98
C ALA A 1014 13.49 4.65 -16.15
N HIS A 1015 13.40 3.49 -16.81
CA HIS A 1015 14.22 3.18 -17.97
C HIS A 1015 13.83 3.97 -19.22
N ILE A 1016 12.53 4.15 -19.46
CA ILE A 1016 12.03 4.84 -20.65
C ILE A 1016 11.99 6.37 -20.50
N THR A 1017 12.10 6.90 -19.27
CA THR A 1017 12.15 8.34 -19.00
C THR A 1017 13.56 8.89 -18.72
N ARG A 1018 14.60 8.06 -18.76
CA ARG A 1018 16.00 8.52 -18.85
C ARG A 1018 16.26 9.16 -20.22
#